data_AF-A0A0L7LQD6-F1
#
_entry.id   AF-A0A0L7LQD6-F1
#
_cell.length_a   1.000
_cell.length_b   1.000
_cell.length_c   1.000
_cell.angle_alpha   90.00
_cell.angle_beta   90.00
_cell.angle_gamma   90.00
#
_symmetry.space_group_name_H-M   'P 1'
#
loop_
_entity.id
_entity.type
_entity.pdbx_description
1 polymer ?
#
loop_
_entity_poly.entity_id
_entity_poly.type
_entity_poly.pdbx_seq_one_letter_code
_entity_poly.pdbx_strand_id
1 'polypeptide(L)'
;RSTTRNSDTTAASYADGVYMMAGADRPGARTLSKLFMRGQDGLPSLANRTSLLAFFVDKCDHMYDPDCQGTKSMPFLRAAYDRNTGQSPNSPREQNGSLSSEGGMPLRNTKRVPLFNNPVPHYMRMLSPERLFLLGDPRTNQNPAMVTFGILLLRWHNVVAARVHRQHPDWSDEQLFQRARRIVIASLQNIILYEYVPAFLGVPISPYSGYKAETAPGVTHAFATAAFRFGHTLVPPAILLRDRNCKYARAPVPIEEVLMGMASQLSEREDALLCSDVRDNLFGPMEFSRRDLGALNIMRGRDNGLPDYNTAREYFGLTKIKTFNEINPELFENNPDLLQKLIQIYDGKLDNIDVYIGGMLESTGHPGDLFRAIIIDQFTRIRDSDRFWFENEHNGIFTAQEIEELRHIKMWDIIINSTAVGPSDIQRDGNEFAYIYTCLILAFVPILCAGAGYGVVKLQNSRRRKLKIQQEQLKNPHQKGSVDKMVCREWVHATHKRIVKLRLGPEPALHVTDRKGDKLRTLPLNHTDQLTVLESQEGRNNKRPLVLIRAPREHDLVLEMDTAAERRKFLVKLDTFLAQHKKALNLSQGYREHILATAETRERRQRKLEHFFREAYAITFGLAPGEKRRRKEDADPESIVMRTSLSKGEFASALGMKGDAVFVKKMFNIVDKDGDGRISFQEFLDTVVLFSRGATEDKLRIIFDMCDNDRNGVIDKGELSEMLRSLVEIARTTSLRDEHLMMKEYKGEFVAIGLDCKGAKQNFLDTSTNVARMTSFQLEPSMEQQTRHWFLLKWDYLTTFLEENRQNIFYLFVFYVVTIGLFVERFAHYSFMSEHLDLRHIMGVGIAITRGSAASLIQFHKIVACTALFFSLLHTAGHMVNFYHVSTQPLENLRCLTKEVHFTSDFRPGITYWVFQTVTGVSGVLLFIIMCIIFIFAHPTIRKRAYPWFWRAHSLHVALYALCLVHGLARLTGAPRFWIFFMGPAIIYTLDK
;
A
#
# COMPACT_ATOMS: atom_id res chain seq x y z
N ARG A 1 21.70 46.08 30.05
CA ARG A 1 21.62 45.37 31.35
C ARG A 1 20.82 46.26 32.28
N SER A 2 19.65 45.82 32.76
CA SER A 2 19.13 46.36 34.02
C SER A 2 19.97 45.76 35.17
N THR A 3 20.10 46.49 36.27
CA THR A 3 20.68 46.00 37.54
C THR A 3 19.57 45.69 38.54
N THR A 4 18.46 45.14 38.03
CA THR A 4 17.29 44.70 38.79
C THR A 4 17.56 43.35 39.44
N ARG A 5 17.08 43.15 40.67
CA ARG A 5 17.00 41.82 41.30
C ARG A 5 16.12 40.92 40.42
N ASN A 6 16.50 39.65 40.27
CA ASN A 6 15.61 38.63 39.69
C ASN A 6 14.35 38.50 40.54
N SER A 7 13.24 38.06 39.96
CA SER A 7 12.01 37.83 40.72
C SER A 7 12.03 36.43 41.34
N ASP A 8 12.03 36.37 42.66
CA ASP A 8 11.83 35.13 43.41
C ASP A 8 10.37 34.66 43.22
N THR A 9 10.18 33.44 42.68
CA THR A 9 8.85 32.84 42.50
C THR A 9 8.29 32.33 43.82
N THR A 10 9.14 31.62 44.57
CA THR A 10 8.88 31.05 45.89
C THR A 10 9.74 31.76 46.93
N ALA A 11 9.46 31.57 48.22
CA ALA A 11 10.40 31.97 49.26
C ALA A 11 11.79 31.33 49.01
N ALA A 12 12.84 32.12 49.11
CA ALA A 12 14.20 31.65 48.84
C ALA A 12 14.62 30.63 49.91
N SER A 13 14.89 29.41 49.47
CA SER A 13 15.15 28.25 50.33
C SER A 13 16.64 28.16 50.64
N TYR A 14 17.09 28.86 51.68
CA TYR A 14 18.45 28.78 52.22
C TYR A 14 18.48 27.94 53.50
N ALA A 15 19.60 27.25 53.78
CA ALA A 15 19.74 26.38 54.94
C ALA A 15 19.79 27.13 56.29
N ASP A 16 20.04 28.44 56.26
CA ASP A 16 19.90 29.37 57.39
C ASP A 16 18.68 30.31 57.23
N GLY A 17 17.90 30.15 56.16
CA GLY A 17 16.81 31.06 55.76
C GLY A 17 17.24 32.40 55.17
N VAL A 18 18.55 32.66 54.96
CA VAL A 18 19.06 33.99 54.56
C VAL A 18 20.05 33.95 53.39
N TYR A 19 21.10 33.13 53.44
CA TYR A 19 22.13 33.07 52.38
C TYR A 19 22.94 31.76 52.32
N MET A 20 22.91 30.91 53.35
CA MET A 20 23.63 29.64 53.34
C MET A 20 22.99 28.68 52.33
N MET A 21 23.76 28.18 51.37
CA MET A 21 23.27 27.39 50.23
C MET A 21 22.28 26.28 50.64
N ALA A 22 21.23 26.11 49.84
CA ALA A 22 20.24 25.06 50.02
C ALA A 22 20.88 23.67 50.05
N GLY A 23 20.37 22.77 50.90
CA GLY A 23 20.68 21.35 50.79
C GLY A 23 22.09 20.93 51.20
N ALA A 24 22.53 21.31 52.41
CA ALA A 24 23.70 20.70 53.05
C ALA A 24 23.47 19.21 53.41
N ASP A 25 22.20 18.81 53.50
CA ASP A 25 21.69 17.45 53.62
C ASP A 25 21.38 16.78 52.26
N ARG A 26 21.56 17.49 51.14
CA ARG A 26 21.32 16.97 49.78
C ARG A 26 22.61 16.46 49.13
N PRO A 27 22.55 15.47 48.22
CA PRO A 27 23.75 14.79 47.70
C PRO A 27 24.68 15.70 46.90
N GLY A 28 25.96 15.33 46.84
CA GLY A 28 26.98 16.11 46.13
C GLY A 28 26.72 16.23 44.62
N ALA A 29 26.74 17.45 44.09
CA ALA A 29 26.36 17.75 42.71
C ALA A 29 27.14 16.97 41.63
N ARG A 30 28.45 16.72 41.83
CA ARG A 30 29.26 15.90 40.90
C ARG A 30 28.91 14.40 40.98
N THR A 31 28.39 13.93 42.12
CA THR A 31 27.85 12.56 42.24
C THR A 31 26.52 12.47 41.47
N LEU A 32 25.61 13.43 41.68
CA LEU A 32 24.34 13.50 40.95
C LEU A 32 24.54 13.59 39.42
N SER A 33 25.46 14.46 38.95
CA SER A 33 25.82 14.55 37.52
C SER A 33 26.38 13.23 36.96
N LYS A 34 27.29 12.57 37.70
CA LYS A 34 27.83 11.25 37.32
C LYS A 34 26.78 10.12 37.32
N LEU A 35 25.71 10.27 38.09
CA LEU A 35 24.70 9.23 38.35
C LEU A 35 23.49 9.34 37.41
N PHE A 36 23.06 10.55 37.06
CA PHE A 36 21.86 10.81 36.26
C PHE A 36 22.12 11.46 34.90
N MET A 37 23.25 12.17 34.72
CA MET A 37 23.55 12.90 33.49
C MET A 37 24.62 12.21 32.62
N ARG A 38 25.19 11.10 33.07
CA ARG A 38 26.22 10.34 32.33
C ARG A 38 25.60 9.22 31.52
N GLY A 39 25.73 9.29 30.19
CA GLY A 39 25.35 8.23 29.26
C GLY A 39 26.32 8.12 28.09
N GLN A 40 25.78 7.76 26.93
CA GLN A 40 26.48 7.71 25.64
C GLN A 40 26.20 9.01 24.87
N ASP A 41 27.26 9.65 24.37
CA ASP A 41 27.17 10.81 23.45
C ASP A 41 26.78 10.34 22.04
N GLY A 42 26.17 11.22 21.23
CA GLY A 42 25.72 10.91 19.88
C GLY A 42 24.30 10.33 19.83
N LEU A 43 23.51 10.50 20.90
CA LEU A 43 22.12 10.05 20.93
C LEU A 43 21.25 11.13 20.26
N PRO A 44 20.60 10.86 19.12
CA PRO A 44 19.88 11.89 18.38
C PRO A 44 18.60 12.33 19.10
N SER A 45 18.26 13.60 18.91
CA SER A 45 16.94 14.18 19.17
C SER A 45 15.80 13.25 18.71
N LEU A 46 14.89 12.93 19.64
CA LEU A 46 13.67 12.17 19.36
C LEU A 46 12.71 13.01 18.49
N ALA A 47 12.70 14.32 18.71
CA ALA A 47 11.90 15.29 17.96
C ALA A 47 12.57 15.77 16.65
N ASN A 48 13.67 15.17 16.21
CA ASN A 48 14.43 15.57 15.00
C ASN A 48 14.88 17.05 14.97
N ARG A 49 15.10 17.65 16.14
CA ARG A 49 15.59 19.03 16.31
C ARG A 49 17.01 19.14 15.75
N THR A 50 17.33 20.32 15.23
CA THR A 50 18.64 20.61 14.62
C THR A 50 19.59 21.24 15.64
N SER A 51 20.91 21.11 15.45
CA SER A 51 21.89 21.73 16.36
C SER A 51 21.78 23.27 16.37
N LEU A 52 21.23 23.86 15.31
CA LEU A 52 20.88 25.29 15.24
C LEU A 52 19.96 25.72 16.40
N LEU A 53 19.04 24.84 16.82
CA LEU A 53 18.14 25.07 17.95
C LEU A 53 18.89 24.96 19.30
N ALA A 54 19.87 24.07 19.43
CA ALA A 54 20.64 23.89 20.66
C ALA A 54 21.50 25.11 21.03
N PHE A 55 22.08 25.81 20.05
CA PHE A 55 23.03 26.91 20.29
C PHE A 55 22.42 28.32 20.43
N PHE A 56 21.09 28.44 20.54
CA PHE A 56 20.42 29.75 20.59
C PHE A 56 20.57 30.48 21.95
N VAL A 57 20.96 29.76 23.03
CA VAL A 57 21.08 30.30 24.42
C VAL A 57 22.16 29.56 25.24
N ASP A 58 23.03 30.27 26.00
CA ASP A 58 23.29 30.14 27.48
C ASP A 58 24.49 31.01 28.00
N LYS A 59 24.99 30.79 29.24
CA LYS A 59 25.96 31.59 30.01
C LYS A 59 26.65 30.83 31.20
N CYS A 60 27.96 30.62 31.04
CA CYS A 60 29.09 31.02 31.93
C CYS A 60 28.82 31.76 33.28
N ASP A 61 29.71 31.85 34.28
CA ASP A 61 31.05 31.27 34.61
C ASP A 61 31.62 32.02 35.86
N HIS A 62 32.42 31.38 36.75
CA HIS A 62 33.84 31.72 37.08
C HIS A 62 34.43 30.81 38.21
N MET A 63 35.79 30.83 38.41
CA MET A 63 36.56 30.64 39.70
C MET A 63 36.41 29.28 40.47
N TYR A 64 37.27 28.86 41.44
CA TYR A 64 38.75 28.91 41.64
C TYR A 64 39.31 27.47 41.29
N ASP A 65 40.07 26.62 42.03
CA ASP A 65 40.86 26.63 43.30
C ASP A 65 41.87 25.43 43.36
N PRO A 66 43.20 25.59 43.54
CA PRO A 66 44.13 24.72 42.76
C PRO A 66 44.77 23.46 43.40
N ASP A 67 44.89 23.32 44.74
CA ASP A 67 45.91 22.44 45.37
C ASP A 67 45.40 21.27 46.25
N CYS A 68 44.19 20.76 46.00
CA CYS A 68 43.66 19.46 46.48
C CYS A 68 43.96 18.95 47.93
N GLN A 69 44.03 19.79 48.96
CA GLN A 69 44.10 19.35 50.38
C GLN A 69 42.72 19.12 51.05
N GLY A 70 41.64 18.96 50.28
CA GLY A 70 40.27 18.81 50.81
C GLY A 70 39.61 20.11 51.28
N THR A 71 40.30 21.24 51.18
CA THR A 71 39.90 22.57 51.69
C THR A 71 39.43 23.56 50.61
N LYS A 72 39.18 23.09 49.39
CA LYS A 72 39.14 23.92 48.17
C LYS A 72 37.80 23.90 47.44
N SER A 73 37.49 25.00 46.77
CA SER A 73 36.13 25.40 46.38
C SER A 73 36.00 25.86 44.91
N MET A 74 34.77 26.04 44.41
CA MET A 74 34.51 26.77 43.15
C MET A 74 33.67 28.03 43.43
N PRO A 75 34.24 29.12 43.96
CA PRO A 75 33.52 30.38 44.12
C PRO A 75 33.34 31.09 42.77
N PHE A 76 32.77 32.30 42.74
CA PHE A 76 32.31 32.94 41.51
C PHE A 76 32.61 34.45 41.50
N LEU A 77 33.53 34.91 40.64
CA LEU A 77 33.88 36.33 40.53
C LEU A 77 32.79 37.13 39.80
N ARG A 78 32.25 38.13 40.50
CA ARG A 78 31.35 39.14 39.92
C ARG A 78 32.11 40.00 38.90
N ALA A 79 31.46 40.33 37.78
CA ALA A 79 32.10 41.05 36.68
C ALA A 79 32.63 42.44 37.10
N ALA A 80 33.90 42.71 36.78
CA ALA A 80 34.54 43.99 37.01
C ALA A 80 33.92 45.12 36.16
N TYR A 81 34.14 46.36 36.60
CA TYR A 81 33.71 47.58 35.93
C TYR A 81 34.84 48.61 35.93
N ASP A 82 34.81 49.53 34.97
CA ASP A 82 35.68 50.71 34.93
C ASP A 82 35.39 51.60 36.14
N ARG A 83 36.43 52.02 36.86
CA ARG A 83 36.34 52.81 38.10
C ARG A 83 36.00 54.28 37.84
N ASN A 84 36.20 54.78 36.61
CA ASN A 84 36.11 56.20 36.30
C ASN A 84 34.77 56.62 35.64
N THR A 85 33.81 55.70 35.47
CA THR A 85 32.49 55.98 34.86
C THR A 85 31.33 55.42 35.67
N GLY A 86 30.16 56.09 35.63
CA GLY A 86 28.95 55.64 36.32
C GLY A 86 28.81 56.08 37.78
N GLN A 87 29.34 57.24 38.16
CA GLN A 87 29.34 57.72 39.55
C GLN A 87 28.21 58.72 39.92
N SER A 88 27.30 59.06 38.98
CA SER A 88 26.11 59.88 39.30
C SER A 88 24.93 59.57 38.36
N PRO A 89 23.68 59.95 38.71
CA PRO A 89 22.52 59.80 37.83
C PRO A 89 22.67 60.53 36.49
N ASN A 90 23.49 61.60 36.45
CA ASN A 90 23.74 62.42 35.27
C ASN A 90 25.01 61.97 34.51
N SER A 91 25.62 60.84 34.87
CA SER A 91 26.74 60.23 34.15
C SER A 91 26.48 58.73 33.90
N PRO A 92 25.47 58.39 33.08
CA PRO A 92 25.28 57.02 32.61
C PRO A 92 26.48 56.55 31.78
N ARG A 93 26.67 55.23 31.68
CA ARG A 93 27.76 54.64 30.87
C ARG A 93 27.46 54.81 29.39
N GLU A 94 28.10 55.78 28.76
CA GLU A 94 28.11 55.92 27.30
C GLU A 94 29.20 55.08 26.64
N GLN A 95 28.91 54.57 25.45
CA GLN A 95 29.83 53.81 24.61
C GLN A 95 29.59 54.23 23.16
N ASN A 96 30.24 55.31 22.75
CA ASN A 96 30.06 55.88 21.42
C ASN A 96 30.71 54.97 20.35
N GLY A 97 29.97 54.63 19.29
CA GLY A 97 30.40 53.60 18.35
C GLY A 97 29.49 53.44 17.14
N SER A 98 29.74 54.23 16.10
CA SER A 98 29.32 53.89 14.73
C SER A 98 30.06 52.63 14.27
N LEU A 99 29.31 51.62 13.83
CA LEU A 99 29.86 50.33 13.42
C LEU A 99 30.25 50.35 11.93
N SER A 100 31.37 51.00 11.62
CA SER A 100 32.04 50.77 10.33
C SER A 100 32.49 49.31 10.25
N SER A 101 31.82 48.53 9.39
CA SER A 101 32.12 47.11 9.17
C SER A 101 32.82 46.91 7.83
N GLU A 102 34.12 47.16 7.78
CA GLU A 102 34.94 46.79 6.62
C GLU A 102 34.81 45.27 6.36
N GLY A 103 34.40 44.89 5.16
CA GLY A 103 34.29 43.48 4.75
C GLY A 103 33.14 42.67 5.37
N GLY A 104 32.15 43.30 6.04
CA GLY A 104 30.95 42.58 6.52
C GLY A 104 31.18 41.60 7.68
N MET A 105 32.25 41.83 8.46
CA MET A 105 32.59 41.13 9.70
C MET A 105 32.60 42.13 10.88
N PRO A 106 32.43 41.68 12.14
CA PRO A 106 32.57 42.58 13.29
C PRO A 106 34.02 43.03 13.49
N LEU A 107 34.18 44.22 14.06
CA LEU A 107 35.47 44.71 14.52
C LEU A 107 36.11 43.73 15.52
N ARG A 108 37.43 43.57 15.42
CA ARG A 108 38.24 42.87 16.44
C ARG A 108 38.34 43.73 17.70
N ASN A 109 38.56 43.09 18.85
CA ASN A 109 38.65 43.77 20.14
C ASN A 109 40.00 44.49 20.37
N THR A 110 40.46 45.28 19.39
CA THR A 110 41.70 46.09 19.47
C THR A 110 41.64 47.14 20.58
N LYS A 111 40.43 47.64 20.90
CA LYS A 111 40.16 48.53 22.03
C LYS A 111 40.13 47.82 23.40
N ARG A 112 40.42 46.51 23.47
CA ARG A 112 40.55 45.70 24.70
C ARG A 112 39.38 45.83 25.69
N VAL A 113 38.15 45.91 25.16
CA VAL A 113 36.89 45.87 25.91
C VAL A 113 36.81 44.58 26.74
N PRO A 114 36.28 44.59 27.98
CA PRO A 114 36.19 43.41 28.85
C PRO A 114 35.17 42.36 28.34
N LEU A 115 35.63 41.53 27.40
CA LEU A 115 34.97 40.32 26.92
C LEU A 115 35.46 39.10 27.74
N PHE A 116 34.67 38.01 27.80
CA PHE A 116 35.15 36.76 28.40
C PHE A 116 36.23 36.14 27.49
N ASN A 117 37.45 36.02 28.01
CA ASN A 117 38.64 35.54 27.28
C ASN A 117 39.29 34.36 28.01
N ASN A 118 38.50 33.33 28.29
CA ASN A 118 38.95 32.12 28.98
C ASN A 118 40.15 31.47 28.24
N PRO A 119 41.09 30.84 28.97
CA PRO A 119 42.28 30.24 28.38
C PRO A 119 41.90 29.15 27.37
N VAL A 120 42.63 29.04 26.26
CA VAL A 120 42.33 28.03 25.23
C VAL A 120 42.82 26.66 25.72
N PRO A 121 41.95 25.65 25.94
CA PRO A 121 42.33 24.43 26.67
C PRO A 121 43.50 23.65 26.06
N HIS A 122 43.59 23.61 24.73
CA HIS A 122 44.65 22.90 24.00
C HIS A 122 46.05 23.53 24.16
N TYR A 123 46.12 24.82 24.51
CA TYR A 123 47.39 25.54 24.74
C TYR A 123 47.59 25.95 26.21
N MET A 124 46.62 25.65 27.08
CA MET A 124 46.55 26.02 28.51
C MET A 124 47.01 27.45 28.85
N ARG A 125 46.72 28.41 27.95
CA ARG A 125 47.12 29.82 28.10
C ARG A 125 46.02 30.78 27.66
N MET A 126 45.97 31.95 28.30
CA MET A 126 45.23 33.09 27.77
C MET A 126 45.94 33.62 26.52
N LEU A 127 45.19 33.77 25.42
CA LEU A 127 45.65 34.44 24.20
C LEU A 127 45.21 35.91 24.23
N SER A 128 45.81 36.78 23.40
CA SER A 128 45.42 38.20 23.35
C SER A 128 43.89 38.36 23.16
N PRO A 129 43.21 39.20 23.95
CA PRO A 129 41.78 39.45 23.80
C PRO A 129 41.45 40.11 22.45
N GLU A 130 42.42 40.69 21.76
CA GLU A 130 42.29 41.32 20.44
C GLU A 130 41.85 40.33 19.36
N ARG A 131 42.07 39.02 19.58
CA ARG A 131 41.55 37.95 18.70
C ARG A 131 40.02 37.89 18.67
N LEU A 132 39.34 38.39 19.70
CA LEU A 132 37.89 38.26 19.88
C LEU A 132 37.14 39.27 19.00
N PHE A 133 35.95 38.90 18.55
CA PHE A 133 35.02 39.82 17.89
C PHE A 133 34.30 40.69 18.93
N LEU A 134 34.20 41.99 18.66
CA LEU A 134 33.47 42.94 19.48
C LEU A 134 31.98 42.87 19.11
N LEU A 135 31.21 42.16 19.93
CA LEU A 135 29.77 41.92 19.76
C LEU A 135 29.02 42.28 21.06
N GLY A 136 27.70 42.49 20.95
CA GLY A 136 26.88 43.11 22.00
C GLY A 136 26.80 42.37 23.35
N ASP A 137 27.18 41.10 23.41
CA ASP A 137 27.36 40.38 24.67
C ASP A 137 28.81 39.88 24.84
N PRO A 138 29.43 40.06 26.03
CA PRO A 138 30.81 39.66 26.26
C PRO A 138 31.06 38.13 26.20
N ARG A 139 30.03 37.29 26.13
CA ARG A 139 30.10 35.83 25.93
C ARG A 139 30.22 35.40 24.48
N THR A 140 29.87 36.22 23.49
CA THR A 140 29.54 35.71 22.13
C THR A 140 30.69 34.94 21.47
N ASN A 141 31.93 35.12 21.95
CA ASN A 141 33.13 34.38 21.55
C ASN A 141 33.36 33.03 22.28
N GLN A 142 32.41 32.52 23.08
CA GLN A 142 32.56 31.29 23.87
C GLN A 142 32.69 30.04 22.98
N ASN A 143 31.91 29.97 21.90
CA ASN A 143 31.96 28.88 20.92
C ASN A 143 31.64 29.40 19.49
N PRO A 144 31.98 28.65 18.42
CA PRO A 144 31.78 29.12 17.03
C PRO A 144 30.32 29.33 16.63
N ALA A 145 29.37 28.61 17.22
CA ALA A 145 27.94 28.76 16.94
C ALA A 145 27.39 30.09 17.49
N MET A 146 27.77 30.47 18.72
CA MET A 146 27.42 31.77 19.28
C MET A 146 28.04 32.93 18.51
N VAL A 147 29.30 32.81 18.05
CA VAL A 147 29.93 33.79 17.14
C VAL A 147 29.10 33.89 15.86
N THR A 148 28.73 32.75 15.28
CA THR A 148 27.94 32.66 14.05
C THR A 148 26.59 33.36 14.17
N PHE A 149 25.82 33.13 15.23
CA PHE A 149 24.57 33.86 15.50
C PHE A 149 24.80 35.37 15.72
N GLY A 150 25.85 35.74 16.45
CA GLY A 150 26.20 37.15 16.69
C GLY A 150 26.53 37.92 15.40
N ILE A 151 27.22 37.28 14.45
CA ILE A 151 27.53 37.87 13.15
C ILE A 151 26.31 37.86 12.23
N LEU A 152 25.48 36.80 12.27
CA LEU A 152 24.22 36.74 11.53
C LEU A 152 23.29 37.92 11.88
N LEU A 153 23.11 38.20 13.18
CA LEU A 153 22.27 39.33 13.64
C LEU A 153 22.88 40.69 13.29
N LEU A 154 24.21 40.84 13.31
CA LEU A 154 24.89 42.06 12.84
C LEU A 154 24.67 42.29 11.34
N ARG A 155 24.78 41.22 10.53
CA ARG A 155 24.51 41.31 9.09
C ARG A 155 23.03 41.58 8.80
N TRP A 156 22.11 40.97 9.54
CA TRP A 156 20.67 41.25 9.42
C TRP A 156 20.36 42.72 9.73
N HIS A 157 20.93 43.27 10.80
CA HIS A 157 20.83 44.70 11.10
C HIS A 157 21.28 45.57 9.92
N ASN A 158 22.44 45.27 9.32
CA ASN A 158 22.96 46.06 8.21
C ASN A 158 22.14 45.89 6.92
N VAL A 159 21.56 44.70 6.68
CA VAL A 159 20.61 44.45 5.58
C VAL A 159 19.31 45.23 5.78
N VAL A 160 18.78 45.29 7.02
CA VAL A 160 17.59 46.08 7.36
C VAL A 160 17.89 47.58 7.24
N ALA A 161 19.01 48.08 7.76
CA ALA A 161 19.43 49.48 7.59
C ALA A 161 19.54 49.83 6.10
N ALA A 162 20.19 48.97 5.30
CA ALA A 162 20.27 49.16 3.85
C ALA A 162 18.91 49.04 3.12
N ARG A 163 17.85 48.53 3.75
CA ARG A 163 16.46 48.59 3.22
C ARG A 163 15.79 49.91 3.62
N VAL A 164 15.85 50.27 4.90
CA VAL A 164 15.27 51.52 5.45
C VAL A 164 15.87 52.74 4.75
N HIS A 165 17.18 52.81 4.51
CA HIS A 165 17.80 53.93 3.80
C HIS A 165 17.36 54.06 2.32
N ARG A 166 16.98 52.94 1.67
CA ARG A 166 16.38 52.98 0.32
C ARG A 166 14.93 53.46 0.32
N GLN A 167 14.24 53.37 1.45
CA GLN A 167 12.88 53.91 1.64
C GLN A 167 12.92 55.38 2.11
N HIS A 168 13.96 55.73 2.88
CA HIS A 168 14.18 57.06 3.46
C HIS A 168 15.65 57.51 3.26
N PRO A 169 16.01 58.01 2.06
CA PRO A 169 17.38 58.44 1.75
C PRO A 169 17.80 59.72 2.51
N ASP A 170 16.83 60.46 3.03
CA ASP A 170 16.94 61.73 3.75
C ASP A 170 17.22 61.58 5.25
N TRP A 171 17.08 60.37 5.81
CA TRP A 171 17.25 60.12 7.24
C TRP A 171 18.72 60.12 7.68
N SER A 172 18.97 60.65 8.88
CA SER A 172 20.28 60.58 9.54
C SER A 172 20.63 59.17 10.02
N ASP A 173 21.93 58.93 10.24
CA ASP A 173 22.48 57.64 10.71
C ASP A 173 21.80 57.14 12.00
N GLU A 174 21.50 58.03 12.96
CA GLU A 174 20.79 57.68 14.20
C GLU A 174 19.33 57.28 13.94
N GLN A 175 18.60 58.00 13.08
CA GLN A 175 17.23 57.61 12.70
C GLN A 175 17.22 56.24 12.01
N LEU A 176 18.19 56.02 11.11
CA LEU A 176 18.38 54.78 10.38
C LEU A 176 18.70 53.61 11.32
N PHE A 177 19.68 53.80 12.22
CA PHE A 177 20.10 52.84 13.22
C PHE A 177 18.94 52.48 14.16
N GLN A 178 18.22 53.45 14.72
CA GLN A 178 17.12 53.14 15.64
C GLN A 178 15.96 52.43 14.94
N ARG A 179 15.64 52.74 13.67
CA ARG A 179 14.61 51.99 12.91
C ARG A 179 15.06 50.56 12.62
N ALA A 180 16.28 50.38 12.14
CA ALA A 180 16.83 49.04 11.87
C ALA A 180 16.91 48.19 13.15
N ARG A 181 17.42 48.76 14.24
CA ARG A 181 17.44 48.14 15.57
C ARG A 181 16.06 47.70 16.06
N ARG A 182 15.01 48.53 15.90
CA ARG A 182 13.63 48.16 16.27
C ARG A 182 13.13 46.96 15.47
N ILE A 183 13.33 46.96 14.15
CA ILE A 183 12.93 45.86 13.25
C ILE A 183 13.69 44.55 13.60
N VAL A 184 14.98 44.63 13.92
CA VAL A 184 15.78 43.47 14.35
C VAL A 184 15.30 42.93 15.70
N ILE A 185 14.97 43.79 16.66
CA ILE A 185 14.38 43.38 17.95
C ILE A 185 13.05 42.68 17.72
N ALA A 186 12.16 43.24 16.90
CA ALA A 186 10.88 42.62 16.56
C ALA A 186 11.03 41.27 15.84
N SER A 187 11.94 41.18 14.86
CA SER A 187 12.28 39.92 14.19
C SER A 187 12.71 38.84 15.20
N LEU A 188 13.56 39.22 16.15
CA LEU A 188 14.07 38.32 17.19
C LEU A 188 12.99 37.95 18.22
N GLN A 189 12.12 38.88 18.61
CA GLN A 189 10.94 38.63 19.46
C GLN A 189 10.00 37.60 18.80
N ASN A 190 9.67 37.79 17.52
CA ASN A 190 8.84 36.87 16.73
C ASN A 190 9.44 35.46 16.68
N ILE A 191 10.72 35.35 16.28
CA ILE A 191 11.41 34.07 16.11
C ILE A 191 11.62 33.37 17.47
N ILE A 192 11.94 34.09 18.55
CA ILE A 192 12.05 33.47 19.87
C ILE A 192 10.70 32.87 20.29
N LEU A 193 9.62 33.64 20.26
CA LEU A 193 8.36 33.23 20.90
C LEU A 193 7.46 32.36 20.03
N TYR A 194 7.49 32.54 18.71
CA TYR A 194 6.55 31.91 17.76
C TYR A 194 7.22 30.95 16.76
N GLU A 195 8.53 30.70 16.89
CA GLU A 195 9.26 29.67 16.14
C GLU A 195 10.09 28.78 17.08
N TYR A 196 11.02 29.37 17.84
CA TYR A 196 11.94 28.64 18.73
C TYR A 196 11.24 28.03 19.96
N VAL A 197 10.52 28.83 20.77
CA VAL A 197 9.89 28.31 22.01
C VAL A 197 8.89 27.18 21.74
N PRO A 198 7.99 27.24 20.73
CA PRO A 198 7.10 26.12 20.42
C PRO A 198 7.86 24.85 19.99
N ALA A 199 8.90 24.99 19.16
CA ALA A 199 9.76 23.86 18.77
C ALA A 199 10.57 23.29 19.95
N PHE A 200 10.96 24.14 20.91
CA PHE A 200 11.70 23.74 22.11
C PHE A 200 10.82 23.00 23.13
N LEU A 201 9.56 23.41 23.28
CA LEU A 201 8.62 22.84 24.27
C LEU A 201 7.76 21.70 23.73
N GLY A 202 7.55 21.63 22.41
CA GLY A 202 6.58 20.73 21.77
C GLY A 202 5.13 21.18 21.88
N VAL A 203 4.87 22.40 22.37
CA VAL A 203 3.52 22.97 22.58
C VAL A 203 3.47 24.44 22.16
N PRO A 204 2.34 24.93 21.60
CA PRO A 204 2.21 26.33 21.20
C PRO A 204 2.08 27.28 22.40
N ILE A 205 2.55 28.51 22.24
CA ILE A 205 2.32 29.61 23.18
C ILE A 205 0.93 30.24 22.91
N SER A 206 0.29 30.75 23.96
CA SER A 206 -1.01 31.43 23.87
C SER A 206 -0.94 32.69 22.98
N PRO A 207 -2.02 33.08 22.27
CA PRO A 207 -2.06 34.34 21.54
C PRO A 207 -1.76 35.55 22.44
N TYR A 208 -1.22 36.62 21.85
CA TYR A 208 -1.00 37.87 22.58
C TYR A 208 -2.34 38.51 23.00
N SER A 209 -2.39 39.04 24.22
CA SER A 209 -3.61 39.61 24.83
C SER A 209 -3.46 41.10 25.17
N GLY A 210 -2.47 41.78 24.60
CA GLY A 210 -2.12 43.17 24.90
C GLY A 210 -1.13 43.31 26.06
N TYR A 211 -0.63 44.54 26.23
CA TYR A 211 0.36 44.90 27.24
C TYR A 211 -0.26 45.05 28.65
N LYS A 212 0.40 44.48 29.66
CA LYS A 212 -0.05 44.39 31.05
C LYS A 212 0.97 45.06 31.97
N ALA A 213 0.77 46.35 32.26
CA ALA A 213 1.70 47.15 33.05
C ALA A 213 2.00 46.59 34.45
N GLU A 214 1.02 45.93 35.09
CA GLU A 214 1.16 45.34 36.43
C GLU A 214 1.91 43.99 36.44
N THR A 215 2.22 43.42 35.27
CA THR A 215 2.94 42.14 35.18
C THR A 215 4.44 42.36 35.33
N ALA A 216 5.09 41.63 36.24
CA ALA A 216 6.53 41.79 36.48
C ALA A 216 7.38 41.18 35.33
N PRO A 217 8.21 41.96 34.61
CA PRO A 217 9.13 41.48 33.56
C PRO A 217 10.34 40.71 34.10
N GLY A 218 10.42 40.51 35.42
CA GLY A 218 11.54 39.86 36.07
C GLY A 218 11.81 38.47 35.51
N VAL A 219 13.08 38.19 35.23
CA VAL A 219 13.54 36.81 35.00
C VAL A 219 13.64 36.13 36.35
N THR A 220 13.01 34.98 36.49
CA THR A 220 12.97 34.23 37.74
C THR A 220 14.21 33.36 37.92
N HIS A 221 14.57 33.11 39.18
CA HIS A 221 15.66 32.18 39.48
C HIS A 221 15.34 30.77 38.93
N ALA A 222 14.11 30.26 39.11
CA ALA A 222 13.69 28.96 38.59
C ALA A 222 13.91 28.80 37.07
N PHE A 223 13.64 29.85 36.28
CA PHE A 223 13.92 29.86 34.85
C PHE A 223 15.43 29.89 34.54
N ALA A 224 16.17 30.82 35.14
CA ALA A 224 17.57 31.08 34.80
C ALA A 224 18.59 30.08 35.38
N THR A 225 18.24 29.37 36.46
CA THR A 225 19.14 28.43 37.15
C THR A 225 18.71 26.97 37.07
N ALA A 226 17.47 26.68 36.63
CA ALA A 226 17.02 25.32 36.34
C ALA A 226 16.40 25.18 34.94
N ALA A 227 15.16 25.64 34.72
CA ALA A 227 14.35 25.16 33.59
C ALA A 227 14.94 25.47 32.21
N PHE A 228 15.40 26.71 31.96
CA PHE A 228 15.90 27.07 30.64
C PHE A 228 17.30 26.47 30.35
N ARG A 229 17.96 25.90 31.38
CA ARG A 229 19.19 25.11 31.24
C ARG A 229 18.97 23.71 30.67
N PHE A 230 17.73 23.33 30.38
CA PHE A 230 17.42 22.13 29.60
C PHE A 230 18.14 22.12 28.25
N GLY A 231 18.36 23.29 27.63
CA GLY A 231 19.09 23.41 26.35
C GLY A 231 20.48 22.73 26.34
N HIS A 232 21.11 22.54 27.50
CA HIS A 232 22.38 21.83 27.62
C HIS A 232 22.33 20.34 27.24
N THR A 233 21.17 19.68 27.34
CA THR A 233 21.04 18.27 26.88
C THR A 233 21.16 18.16 25.36
N LEU A 234 20.76 19.21 24.63
CA LEU A 234 20.73 19.26 23.17
C LEU A 234 22.12 19.48 22.52
N VAL A 235 23.16 19.79 23.31
CA VAL A 235 24.46 20.24 22.80
C VAL A 235 25.29 19.05 22.28
N PRO A 236 25.56 18.96 20.96
CA PRO A 236 26.35 17.86 20.41
C PRO A 236 27.85 17.97 20.71
N PRO A 237 28.58 16.83 20.75
CA PRO A 237 30.03 16.80 20.98
C PRO A 237 30.83 17.52 19.88
N ALA A 238 30.29 17.59 18.66
CA ALA A 238 30.89 18.28 17.53
C ALA A 238 29.87 19.17 16.83
N ILE A 239 30.36 20.23 16.17
CA ILE A 239 29.59 21.05 15.23
C ILE A 239 30.10 20.73 13.82
N LEU A 240 29.20 20.34 12.94
CA LEU A 240 29.51 20.02 11.54
C LEU A 240 29.61 21.31 10.70
N LEU A 241 30.38 21.25 9.61
CA LEU A 241 30.66 22.39 8.71
C LEU A 241 30.30 22.00 7.29
N ARG A 242 29.21 22.53 6.72
CA ARG A 242 28.64 22.04 5.45
C ARG A 242 28.73 23.05 4.32
N ASP A 243 29.24 22.63 3.17
CA ASP A 243 29.20 23.43 1.95
C ASP A 243 27.81 23.41 1.27
N ARG A 244 27.63 24.24 0.23
CA ARG A 244 26.38 24.29 -0.56
C ARG A 244 26.12 23.03 -1.40
N ASN A 245 27.13 22.15 -1.55
CA ASN A 245 27.02 20.88 -2.27
C ASN A 245 26.70 19.71 -1.32
N CYS A 246 26.36 19.99 -0.05
CA CYS A 246 26.09 19.01 1.01
C CYS A 246 27.26 18.06 1.30
N LYS A 247 28.47 18.63 1.43
CA LYS A 247 29.70 17.96 1.89
C LYS A 247 30.22 18.60 3.18
N TYR A 248 30.80 17.81 4.09
CA TYR A 248 31.50 18.36 5.25
C TYR A 248 32.93 18.79 4.92
N ALA A 249 33.28 20.00 5.36
CA ALA A 249 34.65 20.49 5.40
C ALA A 249 35.33 20.15 6.73
N ARG A 250 36.67 20.03 6.72
CA ARG A 250 37.51 19.97 7.94
C ARG A 250 38.41 21.20 7.98
N ALA A 251 37.83 22.32 8.37
CA ALA A 251 38.37 23.68 8.22
C ALA A 251 38.49 24.13 6.73
N PRO A 252 38.50 25.45 6.42
CA PRO A 252 38.31 26.61 7.31
C PRO A 252 36.93 26.67 7.98
N VAL A 253 36.65 27.77 8.70
CA VAL A 253 35.35 27.97 9.37
C VAL A 253 34.61 29.21 8.81
N PRO A 254 34.08 29.18 7.58
CA PRO A 254 33.12 30.17 7.11
C PRO A 254 31.83 30.11 7.93
N ILE A 255 31.22 31.26 8.19
CA ILE A 255 30.00 31.39 9.00
C ILE A 255 28.84 30.66 8.32
N GLU A 256 28.80 30.76 6.98
CA GLU A 256 27.86 30.08 6.09
C GLU A 256 27.92 28.55 6.26
N GLU A 257 29.11 27.97 6.42
CA GLU A 257 29.29 26.53 6.58
C GLU A 257 28.92 26.06 8.00
N VAL A 258 29.15 26.90 9.03
CA VAL A 258 28.65 26.64 10.40
C VAL A 258 27.12 26.69 10.43
N LEU A 259 26.48 27.68 9.78
CA LEU A 259 25.01 27.77 9.68
C LEU A 259 24.41 26.57 8.93
N MET A 260 24.95 26.25 7.74
CA MET A 260 24.50 25.11 6.94
C MET A 260 24.75 23.77 7.63
N GLY A 261 25.84 23.65 8.41
CA GLY A 261 26.11 22.49 9.24
C GLY A 261 25.11 22.35 10.39
N MET A 262 25.00 23.37 11.25
CA MET A 262 24.03 23.39 12.37
C MET A 262 22.58 23.20 11.94
N ALA A 263 22.20 23.68 10.75
CA ALA A 263 20.86 23.49 10.20
C ALA A 263 20.61 22.06 9.72
N SER A 264 21.63 21.32 9.29
CA SER A 264 21.49 19.94 8.78
C SER A 264 21.83 18.86 9.81
N GLN A 265 22.65 19.19 10.81
CA GLN A 265 22.98 18.33 11.94
C GLN A 265 21.80 18.27 12.94
N LEU A 266 21.55 17.09 13.52
CA LEU A 266 20.61 16.93 14.63
C LEU A 266 21.23 17.36 15.95
N SER A 267 20.41 17.84 16.88
CA SER A 267 20.84 17.98 18.28
C SER A 267 20.94 16.61 18.96
N GLU A 268 21.60 16.58 20.11
CA GLU A 268 21.48 15.45 21.04
C GLU A 268 20.03 15.31 21.54
N ARG A 269 19.77 14.20 22.22
CA ARG A 269 18.47 13.78 22.73
C ARG A 269 17.94 14.69 23.82
N GLU A 270 16.62 14.88 23.84
CA GLU A 270 15.89 15.58 24.89
C GLU A 270 15.65 14.68 26.12
N ASP A 271 16.72 14.26 26.80
CA ASP A 271 16.64 13.43 28.01
C ASP A 271 17.43 13.99 29.21
N ALA A 272 17.67 13.17 30.25
CA ALA A 272 18.40 13.57 31.45
C ALA A 272 19.93 13.69 31.25
N LEU A 273 20.46 13.21 30.12
CA LEU A 273 21.89 13.08 29.87
C LEU A 273 22.52 14.41 29.43
N LEU A 274 23.84 14.51 29.60
CA LEU A 274 24.68 15.60 29.13
C LEU A 274 25.92 15.03 28.46
N CYS A 275 26.14 15.43 27.20
CA CYS A 275 27.31 15.09 26.39
C CYS A 275 28.62 15.33 27.17
N SER A 276 29.61 14.44 27.00
CA SER A 276 30.91 14.51 27.68
C SER A 276 31.66 15.82 27.43
N ASP A 277 31.44 16.51 26.30
CA ASP A 277 32.06 17.81 26.04
C ASP A 277 31.55 18.95 26.96
N VAL A 278 30.32 18.84 27.47
CA VAL A 278 29.76 19.76 28.48
C VAL A 278 29.80 19.20 29.91
N ARG A 279 29.69 17.89 30.09
CA ARG A 279 29.63 17.24 31.42
C ARG A 279 31.00 16.88 32.00
N ASP A 280 32.03 16.72 31.17
CA ASP A 280 33.40 16.46 31.61
C ASP A 280 34.44 17.44 31.03
N ASN A 281 34.24 18.01 29.83
CA ASN A 281 35.24 18.86 29.16
C ASN A 281 34.89 20.37 29.05
N LEU A 282 33.88 20.88 29.76
CA LEU A 282 33.49 22.30 29.68
C LEU A 282 34.67 23.21 30.01
N PHE A 283 34.89 24.27 29.23
CA PHE A 283 36.02 25.19 29.43
C PHE A 283 35.98 25.85 30.82
N GLY A 284 37.08 25.76 31.57
CA GLY A 284 37.24 26.39 32.88
C GLY A 284 38.19 27.60 32.92
N PRO A 285 38.33 28.24 34.11
CA PRO A 285 39.37 29.24 34.37
C PRO A 285 40.77 28.59 34.37
N MET A 286 41.85 29.36 34.54
CA MET A 286 43.22 28.83 34.44
C MET A 286 43.54 27.70 35.44
N GLU A 287 42.83 27.64 36.56
CA GLU A 287 43.06 26.69 37.66
C GLU A 287 42.54 25.28 37.32
N PHE A 288 41.51 25.18 36.49
CA PHE A 288 41.01 23.91 35.93
C PHE A 288 40.61 24.10 34.48
N SER A 289 41.35 23.50 33.54
CA SER A 289 41.03 23.62 32.11
C SER A 289 39.65 23.06 31.74
N ARG A 290 39.13 22.09 32.54
CA ARG A 290 37.88 21.35 32.35
C ARG A 290 36.95 21.45 33.57
N ARG A 291 35.63 21.42 33.35
CA ARG A 291 34.56 21.40 34.38
C ARG A 291 33.35 20.58 33.93
N ASP A 292 32.44 20.35 34.88
CA ASP A 292 31.16 19.65 34.71
C ASP A 292 29.99 20.63 34.74
N LEU A 293 29.31 20.81 33.59
CA LEU A 293 28.16 21.71 33.47
C LEU A 293 26.94 21.23 34.26
N GLY A 294 26.70 19.92 34.37
CA GLY A 294 25.62 19.35 35.16
C GLY A 294 25.78 19.65 36.64
N ALA A 295 26.98 19.43 37.18
CA ALA A 295 27.31 19.79 38.56
C ALA A 295 27.21 21.31 38.80
N LEU A 296 27.67 22.14 37.85
CA LEU A 296 27.54 23.59 37.92
C LEU A 296 26.07 24.06 37.89
N ASN A 297 25.19 23.39 37.15
CA ASN A 297 23.76 23.69 37.09
C ASN A 297 23.07 23.38 38.42
N ILE A 298 23.31 22.20 39.00
CA ILE A 298 22.78 21.80 40.33
C ILE A 298 23.25 22.77 41.40
N MET A 299 24.57 23.05 41.46
CA MET A 299 25.12 24.02 42.42
C MET A 299 24.55 25.42 42.22
N ARG A 300 24.30 25.87 40.97
CA ARG A 300 23.69 27.17 40.72
C ARG A 300 22.24 27.25 41.19
N GLY A 301 21.49 26.14 41.16
CA GLY A 301 20.18 26.04 41.79
C GLY A 301 20.24 26.29 43.30
N ARG A 302 21.14 25.59 44.01
CA ARG A 302 21.32 25.70 45.48
C ARG A 302 21.90 27.05 45.93
N ASP A 303 22.81 27.62 45.14
CA ASP A 303 23.37 28.99 45.28
C ASP A 303 22.31 30.08 45.12
N ASN A 304 21.23 29.82 44.39
CA ASN A 304 20.13 30.76 44.16
C ASN A 304 18.89 30.44 45.01
N GLY A 305 19.04 29.64 46.06
CA GLY A 305 17.97 29.32 47.00
C GLY A 305 16.73 28.70 46.35
N LEU A 306 16.89 27.91 45.27
CA LEU A 306 15.75 27.21 44.69
C LEU A 306 15.12 26.24 45.71
N PRO A 307 13.78 26.09 45.72
CA PRO A 307 13.09 25.12 46.56
C PRO A 307 13.43 23.68 46.14
N ASP A 308 12.79 22.71 46.77
CA ASP A 308 12.69 21.36 46.21
C ASP A 308 11.75 21.31 44.99
N TYR A 309 11.82 20.17 44.30
CA TYR A 309 11.04 19.83 43.12
C TYR A 309 9.53 19.80 43.34
N ASN A 310 9.03 19.31 44.48
CA ASN A 310 7.59 19.16 44.74
C ASN A 310 6.95 20.51 45.12
N THR A 311 7.65 21.34 45.90
CA THR A 311 7.25 22.74 46.17
C THR A 311 7.27 23.58 44.89
N ALA A 312 8.25 23.37 44.00
CA ALA A 312 8.25 24.03 42.68
C ALA A 312 7.04 23.60 41.83
N ARG A 313 6.69 22.31 41.79
CA ARG A 313 5.50 21.81 41.07
C ARG A 313 4.22 22.43 41.61
N GLU A 314 4.03 22.45 42.93
CA GLU A 314 2.84 23.04 43.56
C GLU A 314 2.69 24.54 43.24
N TYR A 315 3.79 25.31 43.24
CA TYR A 315 3.75 26.73 42.88
C TYR A 315 3.24 26.97 41.44
N PHE A 316 3.66 26.14 40.48
CA PHE A 316 3.19 26.22 39.09
C PHE A 316 1.83 25.50 38.86
N GLY A 317 1.10 25.14 39.92
CA GLY A 317 -0.21 24.51 39.83
C GLY A 317 -0.18 23.04 39.38
N LEU A 318 1.00 22.42 39.36
CA LEU A 318 1.18 21.01 38.99
C LEU A 318 0.95 20.10 40.21
N THR A 319 0.55 18.86 39.94
CA THR A 319 0.37 17.85 40.99
C THR A 319 1.70 17.52 41.67
N LYS A 320 1.72 17.51 43.01
CA LYS A 320 2.81 16.92 43.79
C LYS A 320 2.92 15.43 43.47
N ILE A 321 4.15 15.00 43.20
CA ILE A 321 4.54 13.61 42.99
C ILE A 321 4.57 12.92 44.36
N LYS A 322 4.11 11.67 44.44
CA LYS A 322 4.03 10.89 45.70
C LYS A 322 5.03 9.75 45.79
N THR A 323 5.47 9.21 44.66
CA THR A 323 6.51 8.17 44.58
C THR A 323 7.57 8.54 43.54
N PHE A 324 8.80 8.09 43.72
CA PHE A 324 9.90 8.38 42.78
C PHE A 324 9.61 7.87 41.35
N ASN A 325 8.82 6.80 41.19
CA ASN A 325 8.46 6.25 39.89
C ASN A 325 7.54 7.20 39.09
N GLU A 326 6.69 7.99 39.75
CA GLU A 326 5.78 8.96 39.12
C GLU A 326 6.51 10.14 38.44
N ILE A 327 7.80 10.37 38.71
CA ILE A 327 8.58 11.42 38.02
C ILE A 327 8.72 11.11 36.52
N ASN A 328 8.98 9.84 36.17
CA ASN A 328 9.05 9.37 34.79
C ASN A 328 8.90 7.83 34.73
N PRO A 329 7.65 7.31 34.68
CA PRO A 329 7.42 5.86 34.71
C PRO A 329 8.14 5.11 33.58
N GLU A 330 8.14 5.64 32.35
CA GLU A 330 8.78 5.01 31.20
C GLU A 330 10.31 4.89 31.38
N LEU A 331 10.97 5.94 31.89
CA LEU A 331 12.41 5.89 32.17
C LEU A 331 12.75 4.81 33.21
N PHE A 332 11.94 4.68 34.26
CA PHE A 332 12.21 3.79 35.40
C PHE A 332 11.75 2.34 35.20
N GLU A 333 10.70 2.10 34.41
CA GLU A 333 10.35 0.74 33.93
C GLU A 333 11.46 0.16 33.06
N ASN A 334 12.06 0.99 32.19
CA ASN A 334 13.21 0.59 31.38
C ASN A 334 14.54 0.56 32.16
N ASN A 335 14.66 1.31 33.27
CA ASN A 335 15.89 1.42 34.07
C ASN A 335 15.59 1.34 35.59
N PRO A 336 15.15 0.18 36.12
CA PRO A 336 14.83 0.02 37.55
C PRO A 336 16.04 0.30 38.46
N ASP A 337 17.23 -0.01 37.98
CA ASP A 337 18.53 0.35 38.54
C ASP A 337 18.68 1.87 38.82
N LEU A 338 18.16 2.72 37.92
CA LEU A 338 18.23 4.17 38.04
C LEU A 338 17.25 4.70 39.09
N LEU A 339 16.06 4.08 39.17
CA LEU A 339 15.08 4.36 40.22
C LEU A 339 15.63 4.01 41.60
N GLN A 340 16.25 2.83 41.76
CA GLN A 340 16.89 2.43 43.02
C GLN A 340 18.01 3.41 43.40
N LYS A 341 18.86 3.81 42.45
CA LYS A 341 19.91 4.82 42.67
C LYS A 341 19.34 6.19 43.08
N LEU A 342 18.20 6.60 42.53
CA LEU A 342 17.51 7.85 42.89
C LEU A 342 16.89 7.81 44.29
N ILE A 343 16.22 6.70 44.65
CA ILE A 343 15.69 6.48 46.00
C ILE A 343 16.83 6.45 47.02
N GLN A 344 17.90 5.69 46.74
CA GLN A 344 19.04 5.53 47.64
C GLN A 344 19.81 6.83 47.85
N ILE A 345 20.08 7.61 46.79
CA ILE A 345 20.91 8.81 46.92
C ILE A 345 20.22 9.93 47.70
N TYR A 346 18.87 9.98 47.71
CA TYR A 346 18.09 10.98 48.46
C TYR A 346 17.48 10.44 49.77
N ASP A 347 17.98 9.32 50.33
CA ASP A 347 17.43 8.66 51.54
C ASP A 347 15.91 8.36 51.48
N GLY A 348 15.34 8.17 50.30
CA GLY A 348 13.88 8.05 50.10
C GLY A 348 13.08 9.35 50.32
N LYS A 349 13.73 10.50 50.52
CA LYS A 349 13.10 11.82 50.71
C LYS A 349 12.81 12.48 49.34
N LEU A 350 11.60 12.29 48.83
CA LEU A 350 11.18 12.85 47.54
C LEU A 350 11.25 14.39 47.51
N ASP A 351 10.87 15.04 48.62
CA ASP A 351 10.88 16.49 48.79
C ASP A 351 12.30 17.08 49.04
N ASN A 352 13.36 16.27 48.88
CA ASN A 352 14.75 16.75 48.86
C ASN A 352 15.34 16.82 47.43
N ILE A 353 14.60 16.43 46.38
CA ILE A 353 15.08 16.50 45.00
C ILE A 353 15.26 17.96 44.56
N ASP A 354 16.44 18.30 44.01
CA ASP A 354 16.69 19.61 43.42
C ASP A 354 15.85 19.82 42.14
N VAL A 355 15.27 21.00 41.96
CA VAL A 355 14.43 21.35 40.78
C VAL A 355 15.09 21.00 39.44
N TYR A 356 16.41 21.20 39.31
CA TYR A 356 17.13 20.84 38.07
C TYR A 356 17.28 19.33 37.87
N ILE A 357 17.37 18.52 38.93
CA ILE A 357 17.38 17.06 38.82
C ILE A 357 15.99 16.56 38.44
N GLY A 358 14.95 17.00 39.14
CA GLY A 358 13.57 16.56 38.90
C GLY A 358 13.09 16.87 37.48
N GLY A 359 13.19 18.13 37.03
CA GLY A 359 12.74 18.53 35.69
C GLY A 359 13.59 18.02 34.52
N MET A 360 14.84 17.58 34.78
CA MET A 360 15.62 16.80 33.80
C MET A 360 15.16 15.33 33.75
N LEU A 361 14.76 14.74 34.89
CA LEU A 361 14.24 13.36 34.93
C LEU A 361 12.82 13.24 34.36
N GLU A 362 11.97 14.27 34.46
CA GLU A 362 10.65 14.34 33.80
C GLU A 362 10.71 14.29 32.24
N SER A 363 11.89 14.37 31.63
CA SER A 363 12.03 14.58 30.18
C SER A 363 11.77 13.32 29.33
N THR A 364 11.12 13.55 28.19
CA THR A 364 10.49 12.51 27.36
C THR A 364 10.44 12.91 25.86
N GLY A 365 11.58 13.33 25.29
CA GLY A 365 11.62 13.88 23.91
C GLY A 365 11.35 15.39 23.82
N HIS A 366 11.18 16.02 24.98
CA HIS A 366 10.95 17.45 25.22
C HIS A 366 11.11 17.73 26.73
N PRO A 367 11.22 18.99 27.18
CA PRO A 367 11.27 19.33 28.60
C PRO A 367 10.08 18.75 29.37
N GLY A 368 10.32 18.38 30.63
CA GLY A 368 9.28 17.94 31.56
C GLY A 368 8.23 19.01 31.85
N ASP A 369 7.11 18.61 32.46
CA ASP A 369 5.99 19.50 32.74
C ASP A 369 6.34 20.67 33.67
N LEU A 370 7.21 20.47 34.66
CA LEU A 370 7.71 21.54 35.51
C LEU A 370 8.53 22.55 34.71
N PHE A 371 9.43 22.07 33.85
CA PHE A 371 10.24 22.95 33.00
C PHE A 371 9.39 23.65 31.94
N ARG A 372 8.38 22.99 31.36
CA ARG A 372 7.41 23.61 30.46
C ARG A 372 6.65 24.73 31.16
N ALA A 373 6.09 24.49 32.35
CA ALA A 373 5.36 25.50 33.11
C ALA A 373 6.23 26.73 33.40
N ILE A 374 7.45 26.54 33.91
CA ILE A 374 8.41 27.63 34.19
C ILE A 374 8.75 28.44 32.93
N ILE A 375 8.98 27.77 31.79
CA ILE A 375 9.38 28.44 30.54
C ILE A 375 8.19 29.18 29.91
N ILE A 376 6.99 28.59 29.91
CA ILE A 376 5.77 29.22 29.38
C ILE A 376 5.40 30.45 30.21
N ASP A 377 5.40 30.35 31.55
CA ASP A 377 5.20 31.50 32.45
C ASP A 377 6.19 32.61 32.13
N GLN A 378 7.50 32.31 32.13
CA GLN A 378 8.52 33.34 31.98
C GLN A 378 8.46 34.05 30.63
N PHE A 379 8.25 33.33 29.53
CA PHE A 379 8.12 33.96 28.21
C PHE A 379 6.79 34.70 28.04
N THR A 380 5.69 34.19 28.60
CA THR A 380 4.40 34.89 28.59
C THR A 380 4.49 36.19 29.38
N ARG A 381 5.10 36.17 30.58
CA ARG A 381 5.35 37.40 31.35
C ARG A 381 6.26 38.37 30.61
N ILE A 382 7.36 37.92 30.01
CA ILE A 382 8.27 38.80 29.23
C ILE A 382 7.53 39.47 28.07
N ARG A 383 6.72 38.74 27.29
CA ARG A 383 5.88 39.34 26.24
C ARG A 383 4.90 40.35 26.81
N ASP A 384 4.07 39.89 27.75
CA ASP A 384 2.89 40.64 28.19
C ASP A 384 3.30 41.90 28.98
N SER A 385 4.48 41.92 29.61
CA SER A 385 5.03 43.08 30.32
C SER A 385 6.09 43.90 29.56
N ASP A 386 6.46 43.53 28.32
CA ASP A 386 7.30 44.40 27.49
C ASP A 386 6.45 45.45 26.76
N ARG A 387 6.52 46.70 27.22
CA ARG A 387 5.88 47.84 26.56
C ARG A 387 6.37 48.03 25.10
N PHE A 388 7.58 47.57 24.82
CA PHE A 388 8.22 47.59 23.49
C PHE A 388 8.05 46.26 22.72
N TRP A 389 7.18 45.36 23.17
CA TRP A 389 6.78 44.19 22.38
C TRP A 389 6.24 44.63 21.01
N PHE A 390 6.68 43.96 19.94
CA PHE A 390 6.40 44.42 18.58
C PHE A 390 4.90 44.43 18.22
N GLU A 391 4.10 43.52 18.80
CA GLU A 391 2.65 43.45 18.57
C GLU A 391 1.83 44.45 19.42
N ASN A 392 2.48 45.27 20.26
CA ASN A 392 1.79 46.25 21.10
C ASN A 392 1.48 47.55 20.33
N GLU A 393 0.42 47.56 19.53
CA GLU A 393 0.01 48.72 18.71
C GLU A 393 -0.05 50.05 19.48
N HIS A 394 -0.39 50.03 20.78
CA HIS A 394 -0.42 51.21 21.64
C HIS A 394 0.94 51.91 21.85
N ASN A 395 2.06 51.27 21.50
CA ASN A 395 3.38 51.90 21.57
C ASN A 395 3.75 52.73 20.32
N GLY A 396 2.99 52.62 19.22
CA GLY A 396 3.18 53.40 17.99
C GLY A 396 4.51 53.13 17.25
N ILE A 397 5.18 52.00 17.51
CA ILE A 397 6.49 51.68 16.90
C ILE A 397 6.33 51.05 15.52
N PHE A 398 5.25 50.30 15.31
CA PHE A 398 4.91 49.61 14.07
C PHE A 398 3.42 49.81 13.75
N THR A 399 3.06 49.79 12.46
CA THR A 399 1.65 49.71 12.05
C THR A 399 1.14 48.27 12.11
N ALA A 400 -0.17 48.05 12.13
CA ALA A 400 -0.75 46.70 12.07
C ALA A 400 -0.29 45.90 10.83
N GLN A 401 -0.04 46.56 9.68
CA GLN A 401 0.56 45.91 8.51
C GLN A 401 2.02 45.48 8.78
N GLU A 402 2.82 46.37 9.35
CA GLU A 402 4.23 46.06 9.68
C GLU A 402 4.33 44.94 10.71
N ILE A 403 3.38 44.84 11.66
CA ILE A 403 3.30 43.73 12.63
C ILE A 403 3.03 42.39 11.92
N GLU A 404 2.15 42.34 10.92
CA GLU A 404 1.89 41.12 10.16
C GLU A 404 3.08 40.76 9.24
N GLU A 405 3.72 41.75 8.62
CA GLU A 405 4.98 41.54 7.88
C GLU A 405 6.09 40.99 8.80
N LEU A 406 6.20 41.48 10.04
CA LEU A 406 7.14 40.99 11.05
C LEU A 406 6.82 39.57 11.53
N ARG A 407 5.53 39.21 11.69
CA ARG A 407 5.09 37.84 12.05
C ARG A 407 5.52 36.79 11.03
N HIS A 408 5.54 37.15 9.75
CA HIS A 408 5.97 36.26 8.67
C HIS A 408 7.48 35.98 8.63
N ILE A 409 8.33 36.79 9.28
CA ILE A 409 9.79 36.59 9.27
C ILE A 409 10.17 35.36 10.10
N LYS A 410 10.80 34.37 9.46
CA LYS A 410 11.38 33.20 10.12
C LYS A 410 12.90 33.27 10.21
N MET A 411 13.51 32.39 11.02
CA MET A 411 14.97 32.23 11.06
C MET A 411 15.56 31.94 9.67
N TRP A 412 14.84 31.18 8.84
CA TRP A 412 15.19 30.93 7.44
C TRP A 412 15.35 32.24 6.65
N ASP A 413 14.39 33.17 6.73
CA ASP A 413 14.46 34.44 6.01
C ASP A 413 15.66 35.28 6.46
N ILE A 414 15.97 35.30 7.76
CA ILE A 414 17.17 35.98 8.27
C ILE A 414 18.44 35.37 7.68
N ILE A 415 18.58 34.04 7.67
CA ILE A 415 19.78 33.37 7.14
C ILE A 415 19.95 33.65 5.64
N ILE A 416 18.91 33.46 4.83
CA ILE A 416 18.97 33.66 3.37
C ILE A 416 19.24 35.13 3.01
N ASN A 417 18.66 36.10 3.73
CA ASN A 417 18.85 37.53 3.42
C ASN A 417 20.16 38.12 3.97
N SER A 418 20.80 37.49 4.97
CA SER A 418 21.97 38.05 5.68
C SER A 418 23.28 37.33 5.39
N THR A 419 23.26 36.31 4.53
CA THR A 419 24.42 35.47 4.19
C THR A 419 24.43 35.14 2.70
N ALA A 420 25.43 34.40 2.25
CA ALA A 420 25.49 33.91 0.87
C ALA A 420 24.81 32.53 0.67
N VAL A 421 24.04 32.03 1.64
CA VAL A 421 23.31 30.75 1.58
C VAL A 421 22.08 30.88 0.67
N GLY A 422 21.90 29.95 -0.28
CA GLY A 422 20.77 29.97 -1.21
C GLY A 422 19.47 29.42 -0.63
N PRO A 423 18.28 29.80 -1.15
CA PRO A 423 16.98 29.30 -0.67
C PRO A 423 16.81 27.77 -0.71
N SER A 424 17.57 27.09 -1.57
CA SER A 424 17.65 25.63 -1.69
C SER A 424 18.56 24.96 -0.67
N ASP A 425 19.45 25.73 -0.03
CA ASP A 425 20.64 25.19 0.63
C ASP A 425 20.37 24.88 2.11
N ILE A 426 19.25 25.37 2.66
CA ILE A 426 18.70 25.06 3.99
C ILE A 426 17.19 24.83 3.90
N GLN A 427 16.68 23.87 4.69
CA GLN A 427 15.27 23.50 4.69
C GLN A 427 14.37 24.64 5.18
N ARG A 428 13.21 24.80 4.52
CA ARG A 428 12.21 25.82 4.87
C ARG A 428 11.08 25.29 5.76
N ASP A 429 10.70 24.02 5.56
CA ASP A 429 9.68 23.30 6.34
C ASP A 429 9.88 21.76 6.22
N GLY A 430 9.13 20.99 7.02
CA GLY A 430 9.21 19.52 7.09
C GLY A 430 8.77 18.78 5.82
N ASN A 431 9.37 17.60 5.57
CA ASN A 431 9.29 16.88 4.29
C ASN A 431 8.01 16.03 4.07
N GLU A 432 6.94 16.29 4.82
CA GLU A 432 5.74 15.44 4.87
C GLU A 432 4.94 15.45 3.55
N PHE A 433 4.83 16.61 2.91
CA PHE A 433 4.12 16.76 1.64
C PHE A 433 4.68 15.86 0.53
N ALA A 434 6.02 15.72 0.44
CA ALA A 434 6.66 14.89 -0.58
C ALA A 434 6.34 13.39 -0.40
N TYR A 435 6.19 12.93 0.84
CA TYR A 435 5.76 11.56 1.14
C TYR A 435 4.32 11.31 0.68
N ILE A 436 3.39 12.21 1.06
CA ILE A 436 1.97 12.10 0.71
C ILE A 436 1.77 12.07 -0.81
N TYR A 437 2.39 12.99 -1.57
CA TYR A 437 2.29 13.00 -3.02
C TYR A 437 2.92 11.77 -3.68
N THR A 438 4.05 11.25 -3.18
CA THR A 438 4.69 10.05 -3.74
C THR A 438 3.78 8.82 -3.61
N CYS A 439 3.17 8.62 -2.43
CA CYS A 439 2.23 7.52 -2.17
C CYS A 439 0.96 7.64 -3.03
N LEU A 440 0.39 8.85 -3.18
CA LEU A 440 -0.77 9.10 -4.03
C LEU A 440 -0.49 8.82 -5.52
N ILE A 441 0.68 9.21 -6.03
CA ILE A 441 1.08 8.96 -7.43
C ILE A 441 1.19 7.45 -7.70
N LEU A 442 1.84 6.69 -6.81
CA LEU A 442 1.96 5.23 -6.96
C LEU A 442 0.59 4.53 -6.90
N ALA A 443 -0.32 4.97 -6.02
CA ALA A 443 -1.69 4.47 -5.95
C ALA A 443 -2.52 4.74 -7.23
N PHE A 444 -2.15 5.75 -8.03
CA PHE A 444 -2.87 6.12 -9.25
C PHE A 444 -2.42 5.32 -10.49
N VAL A 445 -1.22 4.72 -10.48
CA VAL A 445 -0.66 3.95 -11.61
C VAL A 445 -1.59 2.81 -12.11
N PRO A 446 -2.21 1.97 -11.25
CA PRO A 446 -3.14 0.93 -11.69
C PRO A 446 -4.39 1.49 -12.38
N ILE A 447 -4.90 2.63 -11.90
CA ILE A 447 -6.08 3.32 -12.45
C ILE A 447 -5.76 3.85 -13.85
N LEU A 448 -4.61 4.50 -14.02
CA LEU A 448 -4.14 5.04 -15.29
C LEU A 448 -3.91 3.91 -16.31
N CYS A 449 -3.30 2.80 -15.90
CA CYS A 449 -3.12 1.62 -16.74
C CYS A 449 -4.47 0.96 -17.13
N ALA A 450 -5.46 0.93 -16.23
CA ALA A 450 -6.80 0.42 -16.52
C ALA A 450 -7.55 1.32 -17.52
N GLY A 451 -7.43 2.64 -17.37
CA GLY A 451 -7.91 3.63 -18.33
C GLY A 451 -7.29 3.45 -19.71
N ALA A 452 -5.97 3.25 -19.78
CA ALA A 452 -5.25 2.97 -21.03
C ALA A 452 -5.72 1.64 -21.67
N GLY A 453 -5.87 0.56 -20.90
CA GLY A 453 -6.39 -0.72 -21.39
C GLY A 453 -7.81 -0.62 -21.94
N TYR A 454 -8.70 0.13 -21.27
CA TYR A 454 -10.03 0.45 -21.77
C TYR A 454 -9.97 1.30 -23.05
N GLY A 455 -9.09 2.31 -23.09
CA GLY A 455 -8.84 3.17 -24.25
C GLY A 455 -8.40 2.37 -25.48
N VAL A 456 -7.45 1.44 -25.32
CA VAL A 456 -7.01 0.53 -26.39
C VAL A 456 -8.16 -0.35 -26.88
N VAL A 457 -8.99 -0.90 -25.98
CA VAL A 457 -10.19 -1.66 -26.38
C VAL A 457 -11.20 -0.79 -27.13
N LYS A 458 -11.42 0.47 -26.72
CA LYS A 458 -12.30 1.43 -27.43
C LYS A 458 -11.76 1.77 -28.82
N LEU A 459 -10.46 2.09 -28.91
CA LEU A 459 -9.76 2.43 -30.16
C LEU A 459 -9.74 1.25 -31.14
N GLN A 460 -9.43 0.04 -30.68
CA GLN A 460 -9.33 -1.14 -31.54
C GLN A 460 -10.70 -1.61 -32.02
N ASN A 461 -11.77 -1.43 -31.21
CA ASN A 461 -13.14 -1.61 -31.70
C ASN A 461 -13.53 -0.54 -32.74
N SER A 462 -13.09 0.71 -32.58
CA SER A 462 -13.31 1.77 -33.58
C SER A 462 -12.58 1.47 -34.91
N ARG A 463 -11.29 1.11 -34.85
CA ARG A 463 -10.51 0.68 -36.04
C ARG A 463 -11.14 -0.55 -36.72
N ARG A 464 -11.60 -1.54 -35.95
CA ARG A 464 -12.34 -2.71 -36.49
C ARG A 464 -13.68 -2.35 -37.14
N ARG A 465 -14.36 -1.27 -36.71
CA ARG A 465 -15.55 -0.73 -37.40
C ARG A 465 -15.16 -0.05 -38.71
N LYS A 466 -14.19 0.87 -38.71
CA LYS A 466 -13.73 1.58 -39.91
C LYS A 466 -13.21 0.64 -41.00
N LEU A 467 -12.33 -0.32 -40.62
CA LEU A 467 -11.82 -1.33 -41.55
C LEU A 467 -12.94 -2.24 -42.10
N LYS A 468 -13.98 -2.54 -41.31
CA LYS A 468 -15.15 -3.28 -41.82
C LYS A 468 -15.95 -2.48 -42.83
N ILE A 469 -16.16 -1.19 -42.61
CA ILE A 469 -16.87 -0.31 -43.55
C ILE A 469 -16.11 -0.29 -44.89
N GLN A 470 -14.79 -0.05 -44.86
CA GLN A 470 -13.95 -0.10 -46.07
C GLN A 470 -13.94 -1.50 -46.73
N GLN A 471 -13.88 -2.59 -45.96
CA GLN A 471 -13.84 -3.94 -46.51
C GLN A 471 -15.21 -4.41 -47.06
N GLU A 472 -16.32 -3.93 -46.50
CA GLU A 472 -17.68 -4.17 -47.02
C GLU A 472 -17.96 -3.27 -48.25
N GLN A 473 -17.36 -2.08 -48.37
CA GLN A 473 -17.31 -1.29 -49.60
C GLN A 473 -16.47 -1.96 -50.71
N LEU A 474 -15.28 -2.46 -50.38
CA LEU A 474 -14.35 -3.06 -51.35
C LEU A 474 -14.79 -4.44 -51.85
N LYS A 475 -15.53 -5.24 -51.06
CA LYS A 475 -15.93 -6.60 -51.46
C LYS A 475 -17.17 -6.69 -52.36
N ASN A 476 -18.01 -5.65 -52.44
CA ASN A 476 -19.26 -5.69 -53.21
C ASN A 476 -19.43 -4.49 -54.18
N PRO A 477 -18.65 -4.40 -55.27
CA PRO A 477 -19.01 -3.53 -56.40
C PRO A 477 -20.29 -4.01 -57.10
N HIS A 478 -20.43 -5.34 -57.28
CA HIS A 478 -21.50 -5.93 -58.11
C HIS A 478 -22.08 -7.21 -57.47
N GLN A 479 -23.18 -7.07 -56.72
CA GLN A 479 -24.07 -8.21 -56.44
C GLN A 479 -25.52 -7.75 -56.19
N LYS A 480 -26.27 -7.43 -57.26
CA LYS A 480 -27.73 -7.23 -57.20
C LYS A 480 -28.42 -8.59 -57.08
N GLY A 481 -28.68 -9.02 -55.84
CA GLY A 481 -29.47 -10.23 -55.52
C GLY A 481 -30.10 -10.09 -54.14
N SER A 482 -31.43 -10.04 -54.09
CA SER A 482 -32.19 -9.53 -52.94
C SER A 482 -32.35 -10.54 -51.78
N VAL A 483 -31.25 -11.01 -51.22
CA VAL A 483 -31.26 -11.69 -49.90
C VAL A 483 -31.18 -10.61 -48.82
N ASP A 484 -32.33 -10.35 -48.18
CA ASP A 484 -32.48 -9.35 -47.12
C ASP A 484 -31.68 -9.77 -45.88
N LYS A 485 -30.60 -9.03 -45.59
CA LYS A 485 -29.62 -9.34 -44.55
C LYS A 485 -29.76 -8.35 -43.40
N MET A 486 -30.22 -8.83 -42.24
CA MET A 486 -30.35 -7.99 -41.04
C MET A 486 -29.36 -8.41 -39.97
N VAL A 487 -28.73 -7.43 -39.31
CA VAL A 487 -27.78 -7.65 -38.21
C VAL A 487 -28.47 -7.42 -36.88
N CYS A 488 -28.41 -8.40 -35.97
CA CYS A 488 -29.01 -8.31 -34.63
C CYS A 488 -28.20 -9.12 -33.61
N ARG A 489 -28.60 -9.09 -32.34
CA ARG A 489 -28.00 -9.92 -31.27
C ARG A 489 -28.92 -11.07 -30.91
N GLU A 490 -28.52 -12.30 -31.19
CA GLU A 490 -29.20 -13.46 -30.63
C GLU A 490 -28.86 -13.60 -29.15
N TRP A 491 -29.87 -13.74 -28.30
CA TRP A 491 -29.72 -14.09 -26.89
C TRP A 491 -29.81 -15.61 -26.75
N VAL A 492 -28.72 -16.23 -26.30
CA VAL A 492 -28.60 -17.70 -26.23
C VAL A 492 -28.85 -18.20 -24.81
N HIS A 493 -28.34 -17.46 -23.81
CA HIS A 493 -28.60 -17.67 -22.39
C HIS A 493 -28.28 -16.39 -21.60
N ALA A 494 -28.64 -16.33 -20.32
CA ALA A 494 -28.59 -15.12 -19.49
C ALA A 494 -27.26 -14.34 -19.58
N THR A 495 -26.12 -15.04 -19.63
CA THR A 495 -24.77 -14.46 -19.64
C THR A 495 -24.12 -14.34 -21.03
N HIS A 496 -24.78 -14.76 -22.13
CA HIS A 496 -24.22 -14.69 -23.48
C HIS A 496 -25.20 -14.23 -24.57
N LYS A 497 -24.69 -13.32 -25.42
CA LYS A 497 -25.34 -12.85 -26.64
C LYS A 497 -24.33 -12.85 -27.79
N ARG A 498 -24.72 -13.38 -28.95
CA ARG A 498 -23.89 -13.37 -30.18
C ARG A 498 -24.49 -12.43 -31.22
N ILE A 499 -23.65 -11.72 -31.99
CA ILE A 499 -24.15 -10.87 -33.10
C ILE A 499 -24.23 -11.75 -34.34
N VAL A 500 -25.43 -11.85 -34.91
CA VAL A 500 -25.75 -12.72 -36.05
C VAL A 500 -26.24 -11.89 -37.24
N LYS A 501 -26.18 -12.50 -38.42
CA LYS A 501 -26.83 -12.04 -39.65
C LYS A 501 -28.01 -12.96 -39.92
N LEU A 502 -29.23 -12.47 -39.72
CA LEU A 502 -30.44 -13.15 -40.17
C LEU A 502 -30.53 -13.04 -41.69
N ARG A 503 -30.95 -14.13 -42.32
CA ARG A 503 -31.32 -14.18 -43.74
C ARG A 503 -32.68 -14.85 -43.86
N LEU A 504 -33.61 -14.16 -44.50
CA LEU A 504 -34.80 -14.77 -45.08
C LEU A 504 -34.36 -15.39 -46.41
N GLY A 505 -34.64 -16.68 -46.61
CA GLY A 505 -34.28 -17.40 -47.84
C GLY A 505 -35.38 -17.29 -48.91
N PRO A 506 -35.17 -17.92 -50.09
CA PRO A 506 -36.27 -18.26 -51.00
C PRO A 506 -37.00 -19.56 -50.56
N GLU A 507 -36.37 -20.35 -49.68
CA GLU A 507 -36.96 -21.47 -48.97
C GLU A 507 -37.76 -20.95 -47.75
N PRO A 508 -38.85 -21.62 -47.33
CA PRO A 508 -39.65 -21.26 -46.15
C PRO A 508 -38.94 -21.60 -44.82
N ALA A 509 -37.74 -21.04 -44.62
CA ALA A 509 -36.92 -21.23 -43.43
C ALA A 509 -36.15 -19.94 -43.06
N LEU A 510 -36.00 -19.68 -41.77
CA LEU A 510 -35.24 -18.55 -41.24
C LEU A 510 -33.80 -19.00 -40.94
N HIS A 511 -32.81 -18.47 -41.65
CA HIS A 511 -31.41 -18.82 -41.42
C HIS A 511 -30.71 -17.79 -40.51
N VAL A 512 -30.16 -18.28 -39.41
CA VAL A 512 -29.25 -17.54 -38.53
C VAL A 512 -27.82 -17.82 -38.99
N THR A 513 -27.10 -16.80 -39.47
CA THR A 513 -25.71 -16.93 -39.93
C THR A 513 -24.74 -16.12 -39.07
N ASP A 514 -23.49 -16.59 -38.90
CA ASP A 514 -22.44 -15.82 -38.24
C ASP A 514 -22.03 -14.59 -39.06
N ARG A 515 -21.29 -13.67 -38.43
CA ARG A 515 -20.56 -12.56 -39.05
C ARG A 515 -19.73 -12.97 -40.26
N LYS A 516 -19.14 -14.18 -40.27
CA LYS A 516 -18.40 -14.75 -41.40
C LYS A 516 -19.29 -15.15 -42.58
N GLY A 517 -20.52 -15.58 -42.31
CA GLY A 517 -21.48 -16.08 -43.29
C GLY A 517 -21.95 -17.51 -43.03
N ASP A 518 -21.24 -18.26 -42.18
CA ASP A 518 -21.51 -19.65 -41.82
C ASP A 518 -22.91 -19.84 -41.21
N LYS A 519 -23.63 -20.93 -41.54
CA LYS A 519 -24.95 -21.24 -40.97
C LYS A 519 -24.79 -21.69 -39.51
N LEU A 520 -25.38 -20.95 -38.56
CA LEU A 520 -25.37 -21.25 -37.12
C LEU A 520 -26.61 -22.04 -36.68
N ARG A 521 -27.76 -21.75 -37.29
CA ARG A 521 -29.05 -22.44 -37.12
C ARG A 521 -29.93 -22.14 -38.33
N THR A 522 -30.77 -23.09 -38.70
CA THR A 522 -31.93 -22.88 -39.56
C THR A 522 -33.16 -23.18 -38.73
N LEU A 523 -34.17 -22.32 -38.75
CA LEU A 523 -35.50 -22.61 -38.24
C LEU A 523 -36.40 -22.93 -39.45
N PRO A 524 -36.69 -24.21 -39.75
CA PRO A 524 -37.59 -24.58 -40.83
C PRO A 524 -39.03 -24.27 -40.45
N LEU A 525 -39.79 -23.66 -41.35
CA LEU A 525 -41.20 -23.32 -41.12
C LEU A 525 -42.16 -24.30 -41.82
N ASN A 526 -41.65 -25.39 -42.40
CA ASN A 526 -42.38 -26.29 -43.30
C ASN A 526 -43.68 -26.85 -42.71
N HIS A 527 -43.72 -27.09 -41.39
CA HIS A 527 -44.83 -27.72 -40.66
C HIS A 527 -45.52 -26.73 -39.70
N THR A 528 -45.64 -25.47 -40.12
CA THR A 528 -46.22 -24.36 -39.34
C THR A 528 -46.94 -23.39 -40.26
N ASP A 529 -48.26 -23.32 -40.13
CA ASP A 529 -49.11 -22.40 -40.89
C ASP A 529 -49.25 -21.03 -40.22
N GLN A 530 -49.03 -20.99 -38.89
CA GLN A 530 -48.96 -19.76 -38.10
C GLN A 530 -47.65 -19.72 -37.30
N LEU A 531 -46.99 -18.54 -37.26
CA LEU A 531 -45.78 -18.30 -36.49
C LEU A 531 -46.07 -17.33 -35.34
N THR A 532 -45.97 -17.79 -34.09
CA THR A 532 -46.16 -16.95 -32.90
C THR A 532 -44.91 -16.13 -32.58
N VAL A 533 -45.06 -14.82 -32.50
CA VAL A 533 -43.98 -13.87 -32.21
C VAL A 533 -44.36 -12.95 -31.06
N LEU A 534 -43.41 -12.71 -30.16
CA LEU A 534 -43.52 -11.90 -28.95
C LEU A 534 -42.57 -10.71 -29.04
N GLU A 535 -43.08 -9.49 -29.17
CA GLU A 535 -42.26 -8.27 -29.17
C GLU A 535 -42.24 -7.56 -27.79
N SER A 536 -41.11 -6.93 -27.46
CA SER A 536 -41.01 -6.15 -26.22
C SER A 536 -41.69 -4.79 -26.35
N GLN A 537 -42.55 -4.46 -25.38
CA GLN A 537 -43.07 -3.10 -25.22
C GLN A 537 -41.96 -2.06 -25.02
N GLU A 538 -42.20 -0.82 -25.43
CA GLU A 538 -41.28 0.32 -25.25
C GLU A 538 -41.47 0.92 -23.84
N GLY A 539 -40.53 0.66 -22.93
CA GLY A 539 -40.56 1.17 -21.57
C GLY A 539 -39.71 2.42 -21.35
N ARG A 540 -39.97 3.18 -20.27
CA ARG A 540 -39.23 4.40 -19.90
C ARG A 540 -37.70 4.22 -19.78
N ASN A 541 -37.22 3.00 -19.55
CA ASN A 541 -35.80 2.69 -19.53
C ASN A 541 -35.27 2.46 -20.95
N ASN A 542 -34.20 3.16 -21.33
CA ASN A 542 -33.51 3.09 -22.64
C ASN A 542 -32.75 1.77 -22.88
N LYS A 543 -33.42 0.63 -22.64
CA LYS A 543 -32.96 -0.75 -22.86
C LYS A 543 -33.29 -1.16 -24.30
N ARG A 544 -32.40 -1.92 -24.96
CA ARG A 544 -32.63 -2.42 -26.33
C ARG A 544 -33.91 -3.27 -26.43
N PRO A 545 -34.70 -3.14 -27.51
CA PRO A 545 -35.91 -3.93 -27.71
C PRO A 545 -35.60 -5.38 -28.15
N LEU A 546 -36.53 -6.28 -27.85
CA LEU A 546 -36.48 -7.71 -28.15
C LEU A 546 -37.60 -8.15 -29.11
N VAL A 547 -37.33 -9.24 -29.82
CA VAL A 547 -38.32 -10.10 -30.49
C VAL A 547 -38.01 -11.55 -30.11
N LEU A 548 -39.02 -12.30 -29.67
CA LEU A 548 -38.98 -13.74 -29.43
C LEU A 548 -39.83 -14.42 -30.49
N ILE A 549 -39.23 -15.26 -31.32
CA ILE A 549 -39.93 -16.13 -32.27
C ILE A 549 -40.06 -17.50 -31.62
N ARG A 550 -41.29 -17.99 -31.44
CA ARG A 550 -41.52 -19.33 -30.89
C ARG A 550 -41.26 -20.40 -31.94
N ALA A 551 -40.61 -21.50 -31.54
CA ALA A 551 -40.35 -22.63 -32.40
C ALA A 551 -41.06 -23.89 -31.87
N PRO A 552 -42.21 -24.33 -32.43
CA PRO A 552 -43.00 -25.42 -31.83
C PRO A 552 -42.33 -26.81 -31.91
N ARG A 553 -41.24 -26.95 -32.67
CA ARG A 553 -40.48 -28.21 -32.84
C ARG A 553 -39.00 -28.12 -32.44
N GLU A 554 -38.52 -26.96 -31.97
CA GLU A 554 -37.14 -26.70 -31.54
C GLU A 554 -37.11 -25.77 -30.31
N HIS A 555 -35.93 -25.29 -29.90
CA HIS A 555 -35.81 -24.20 -28.91
C HIS A 555 -36.14 -22.84 -29.55
N ASP A 556 -36.63 -21.88 -28.77
CA ASP A 556 -37.01 -20.54 -29.25
C ASP A 556 -35.83 -19.73 -29.83
N LEU A 557 -36.14 -18.66 -30.57
CA LEU A 557 -35.16 -17.72 -31.11
C LEU A 557 -35.42 -16.29 -30.57
N VAL A 558 -34.55 -15.81 -29.67
CA VAL A 558 -34.64 -14.48 -29.07
C VAL A 558 -33.62 -13.52 -29.70
N LEU A 559 -34.12 -12.38 -30.18
CA LEU A 559 -33.40 -11.40 -30.98
C LEU A 559 -33.44 -10.03 -30.30
N GLU A 560 -32.28 -9.42 -30.07
CA GLU A 560 -32.10 -8.09 -29.50
C GLU A 560 -31.61 -7.12 -30.58
N MET A 561 -32.48 -6.16 -30.90
CA MET A 561 -32.30 -5.15 -31.94
C MET A 561 -31.49 -3.96 -31.41
N ASP A 562 -30.86 -3.14 -32.26
CA ASP A 562 -30.19 -1.91 -31.79
C ASP A 562 -31.18 -0.76 -31.60
N THR A 563 -32.27 -0.68 -32.37
CA THR A 563 -33.35 0.31 -32.19
C THR A 563 -34.76 -0.27 -32.35
N ALA A 564 -35.78 0.46 -31.89
CA ALA A 564 -37.18 0.10 -32.10
C ALA A 564 -37.62 0.25 -33.57
N ALA A 565 -37.02 1.18 -34.33
CA ALA A 565 -37.24 1.31 -35.77
C ALA A 565 -36.76 0.06 -36.53
N GLU A 566 -35.60 -0.51 -36.14
CA GLU A 566 -35.15 -1.79 -36.67
C GLU A 566 -36.08 -2.95 -36.28
N ARG A 567 -36.65 -2.95 -35.07
CA ARG A 567 -37.64 -3.96 -34.65
C ARG A 567 -38.87 -3.92 -35.57
N ARG A 568 -39.46 -2.74 -35.78
CA ARG A 568 -40.59 -2.55 -36.71
C ARG A 568 -40.23 -3.00 -38.13
N LYS A 569 -39.05 -2.62 -38.63
CA LYS A 569 -38.53 -3.02 -39.94
C LYS A 569 -38.31 -4.54 -40.07
N PHE A 570 -37.96 -5.23 -38.99
CA PHE A 570 -37.87 -6.69 -38.98
C PHE A 570 -39.23 -7.35 -39.07
N LEU A 571 -40.18 -6.95 -38.22
CA LEU A 571 -41.50 -7.57 -38.15
C LEU A 571 -42.25 -7.44 -39.48
N VAL A 572 -42.24 -6.27 -40.12
CA VAL A 572 -42.84 -6.07 -41.46
C VAL A 572 -42.21 -6.98 -42.53
N LYS A 573 -40.88 -7.22 -42.47
CA LYS A 573 -40.20 -8.12 -43.43
C LYS A 573 -40.49 -9.60 -43.13
N LEU A 574 -40.61 -9.98 -41.86
CA LEU A 574 -40.99 -11.33 -41.46
C LEU A 574 -42.43 -11.64 -41.89
N ASP A 575 -43.34 -10.69 -41.69
CA ASP A 575 -44.74 -10.76 -42.13
C ASP A 575 -44.86 -10.92 -43.66
N THR A 576 -44.17 -10.04 -44.41
CA THR A 576 -44.10 -10.13 -45.89
C THR A 576 -43.59 -11.49 -46.37
N PHE A 577 -42.57 -12.04 -45.72
CA PHE A 577 -42.00 -13.36 -46.04
C PHE A 577 -42.93 -14.52 -45.69
N LEU A 578 -43.65 -14.45 -44.58
CA LEU A 578 -44.66 -15.44 -44.21
C LEU A 578 -45.83 -15.42 -45.22
N ALA A 579 -46.32 -14.23 -45.60
CA ALA A 579 -47.37 -14.07 -46.59
C ALA A 579 -46.97 -14.67 -47.97
N GLN A 580 -45.73 -14.45 -48.41
CA GLN A 580 -45.17 -15.06 -49.64
C GLN A 580 -45.20 -16.61 -49.61
N HIS A 581 -45.09 -17.21 -48.43
CA HIS A 581 -45.18 -18.66 -48.22
C HIS A 581 -46.54 -19.14 -47.69
N LYS A 582 -47.60 -18.33 -47.83
CA LYS A 582 -48.99 -18.60 -47.39
C LYS A 582 -49.13 -18.90 -45.89
N LYS A 583 -48.38 -18.20 -45.04
CA LYS A 583 -48.34 -18.38 -43.58
C LYS A 583 -48.71 -17.10 -42.86
N ALA A 584 -49.33 -17.23 -41.68
CA ALA A 584 -49.76 -16.10 -40.87
C ALA A 584 -48.76 -15.77 -39.75
N LEU A 585 -48.62 -14.48 -39.42
CA LEU A 585 -47.88 -13.98 -38.27
C LEU A 585 -48.85 -13.71 -37.10
N ASN A 586 -48.66 -14.41 -35.98
CA ASN A 586 -49.41 -14.12 -34.75
C ASN A 586 -48.51 -13.29 -33.81
N LEU A 587 -48.67 -11.96 -33.85
CA LEU A 587 -47.87 -11.02 -33.08
C LEU A 587 -48.54 -10.68 -31.74
N SER A 588 -47.79 -10.81 -30.65
CA SER A 588 -48.20 -10.47 -29.30
C SER A 588 -47.15 -9.59 -28.60
N GLN A 589 -47.58 -8.76 -27.66
CA GLN A 589 -46.70 -7.86 -26.90
C GLN A 589 -46.44 -8.39 -25.48
N GLY A 590 -45.26 -8.11 -24.94
CA GLY A 590 -44.95 -8.41 -23.56
C GLY A 590 -43.82 -7.57 -22.97
N TYR A 591 -43.69 -7.63 -21.64
CA TYR A 591 -42.56 -7.03 -20.93
C TYR A 591 -41.27 -7.81 -21.23
N ARG A 592 -40.16 -7.09 -21.37
CA ARG A 592 -38.83 -7.65 -21.68
C ARG A 592 -38.43 -8.79 -20.72
N GLU A 593 -38.74 -8.65 -19.44
CA GLU A 593 -38.35 -9.64 -18.42
C GLU A 593 -39.26 -10.88 -18.47
N HIS A 594 -40.56 -10.73 -18.77
CA HIS A 594 -41.47 -11.85 -19.06
C HIS A 594 -41.07 -12.63 -20.34
N ILE A 595 -40.67 -11.94 -21.41
CA ILE A 595 -40.18 -12.56 -22.66
C ILE A 595 -38.94 -13.42 -22.40
N LEU A 596 -37.99 -12.94 -21.58
CA LEU A 596 -36.79 -13.71 -21.21
C LEU A 596 -37.09 -14.82 -20.18
N ALA A 597 -38.12 -14.65 -19.36
CA ALA A 597 -38.59 -15.69 -18.44
C ALA A 597 -39.26 -16.85 -19.18
N THR A 598 -40.08 -16.57 -20.20
CA THR A 598 -40.87 -17.57 -20.95
C THR A 598 -40.11 -18.30 -22.07
N ALA A 599 -39.06 -17.70 -22.64
CA ALA A 599 -38.36 -18.27 -23.80
C ALA A 599 -37.68 -19.64 -23.52
N GLU A 600 -37.97 -20.66 -24.34
CA GLU A 600 -37.32 -21.96 -24.29
C GLU A 600 -35.93 -21.90 -24.94
N THR A 601 -34.87 -21.67 -24.16
CA THR A 601 -33.49 -21.73 -24.70
C THR A 601 -33.03 -23.17 -24.91
N ARG A 602 -32.01 -23.38 -25.76
CA ARG A 602 -31.37 -24.71 -25.94
C ARG A 602 -30.91 -25.31 -24.60
N GLU A 603 -30.43 -24.47 -23.68
CA GLU A 603 -30.01 -24.90 -22.34
C GLU A 603 -31.20 -25.35 -21.48
N ARG A 604 -32.34 -24.64 -21.53
CA ARG A 604 -33.57 -25.03 -20.81
C ARG A 604 -34.14 -26.33 -21.39
N ARG A 605 -34.18 -26.46 -22.71
CA ARG A 605 -34.58 -27.69 -23.42
C ARG A 605 -33.68 -28.86 -23.03
N GLN A 606 -32.35 -28.67 -23.02
CA GLN A 606 -31.38 -29.69 -22.59
C GLN A 606 -31.65 -30.17 -21.16
N ARG A 607 -31.93 -29.27 -20.20
CA ARG A 607 -32.29 -29.65 -18.82
C ARG A 607 -33.63 -30.40 -18.72
N LYS A 608 -34.61 -30.08 -19.57
CA LYS A 608 -35.85 -30.89 -19.67
C LYS A 608 -35.56 -32.30 -20.18
N LEU A 609 -34.65 -32.45 -21.15
CA LEU A 609 -34.24 -33.76 -21.67
C LEU A 609 -33.46 -34.56 -20.61
N GLU A 610 -32.54 -33.93 -19.88
CA GLU A 610 -31.84 -34.55 -18.75
C GLU A 610 -32.84 -35.04 -17.68
N HIS A 611 -33.90 -34.28 -17.41
CA HIS A 611 -34.99 -34.70 -16.54
C HIS A 611 -35.80 -35.87 -17.12
N PHE A 612 -36.17 -35.80 -18.41
CA PHE A 612 -36.87 -36.87 -19.13
C PHE A 612 -36.10 -38.21 -19.05
N PHE A 613 -34.80 -38.20 -19.36
CA PHE A 613 -33.98 -39.41 -19.30
C PHE A 613 -33.82 -39.91 -17.87
N ARG A 614 -33.59 -39.02 -16.89
CA ARG A 614 -33.47 -39.43 -15.48
C ARG A 614 -34.74 -40.10 -14.97
N GLU A 615 -35.92 -39.54 -15.25
CA GLU A 615 -37.18 -40.17 -14.82
C GLU A 615 -37.47 -41.47 -15.57
N ALA A 616 -37.18 -41.56 -16.87
CA ALA A 616 -37.32 -42.80 -17.63
C ALA A 616 -36.47 -43.93 -17.01
N TYR A 617 -35.17 -43.69 -16.79
CA TYR A 617 -34.28 -44.66 -16.15
C TYR A 617 -34.68 -44.97 -14.70
N ALA A 618 -35.14 -43.97 -13.93
CA ALA A 618 -35.63 -44.18 -12.57
C ALA A 618 -36.92 -45.00 -12.48
N ILE A 619 -37.73 -45.07 -13.55
CA ILE A 619 -38.86 -45.99 -13.65
C ILE A 619 -38.38 -47.38 -14.08
N THR A 620 -37.56 -47.48 -15.13
CA THR A 620 -37.11 -48.79 -15.66
C THR A 620 -36.27 -49.58 -14.66
N PHE A 621 -35.38 -48.91 -13.92
CA PHE A 621 -34.44 -49.50 -12.97
C PHE A 621 -34.81 -49.16 -11.50
N GLY A 622 -36.09 -48.92 -11.25
CA GLY A 622 -36.58 -48.24 -10.04
C GLY A 622 -36.29 -48.90 -8.69
N LEU A 623 -36.13 -48.03 -7.69
CA LEU A 623 -35.88 -48.32 -6.28
C LEU A 623 -37.06 -49.04 -5.59
N ALA A 624 -36.77 -49.65 -4.44
CA ALA A 624 -37.67 -50.59 -3.77
C ALA A 624 -39.02 -49.98 -3.31
N PRO A 625 -40.09 -50.80 -3.17
CA PRO A 625 -41.42 -50.31 -2.78
C PRO A 625 -41.42 -49.71 -1.37
N GLY A 626 -41.69 -48.41 -1.25
CA GLY A 626 -41.88 -47.71 0.02
C GLY A 626 -41.28 -46.31 0.11
N GLU A 627 -40.40 -45.92 -0.82
CA GLU A 627 -39.66 -44.67 -0.72
C GLU A 627 -40.51 -43.43 -1.06
N LYS A 628 -40.75 -42.54 -0.08
CA LYS A 628 -41.57 -41.34 -0.27
C LYS A 628 -40.78 -40.22 -0.97
N ARG A 629 -41.08 -40.03 -2.27
CA ARG A 629 -40.64 -38.90 -3.10
C ARG A 629 -40.71 -37.56 -2.35
N ARG A 630 -39.58 -36.89 -2.17
CA ARG A 630 -39.51 -35.55 -1.54
C ARG A 630 -39.93 -34.46 -2.52
N ARG A 631 -41.25 -34.27 -2.68
CA ARG A 631 -41.85 -33.21 -3.51
C ARG A 631 -41.20 -31.84 -3.18
N LYS A 632 -40.81 -31.11 -4.22
CA LYS A 632 -40.77 -29.64 -4.20
C LYS A 632 -42.00 -29.14 -4.94
N GLU A 633 -42.68 -28.17 -4.33
CA GLU A 633 -43.87 -27.54 -4.88
C GLU A 633 -43.44 -26.43 -5.85
N ASP A 634 -43.33 -26.77 -7.15
CA ASP A 634 -43.18 -25.79 -8.23
C ASP A 634 -43.48 -26.47 -9.59
N ALA A 635 -44.77 -26.49 -9.97
CA ALA A 635 -45.36 -27.17 -11.13
C ALA A 635 -45.21 -28.71 -11.15
N ASP A 636 -46.30 -29.42 -11.48
CA ASP A 636 -46.36 -30.88 -11.46
C ASP A 636 -45.34 -31.54 -12.43
N PRO A 637 -44.26 -32.20 -11.95
CA PRO A 637 -43.17 -32.64 -12.81
C PRO A 637 -43.57 -33.73 -13.81
N GLU A 638 -44.50 -34.60 -13.42
CA GLU A 638 -44.97 -35.71 -14.24
C GLU A 638 -45.67 -35.15 -15.51
N SER A 639 -46.44 -34.07 -15.37
CA SER A 639 -47.07 -33.35 -16.49
C SER A 639 -46.08 -32.73 -17.49
N ILE A 640 -44.85 -32.42 -17.08
CA ILE A 640 -43.81 -31.82 -17.95
C ILE A 640 -43.04 -32.92 -18.69
N VAL A 641 -42.74 -34.03 -18.02
CA VAL A 641 -42.04 -35.18 -18.61
C VAL A 641 -42.92 -35.88 -19.65
N MET A 642 -44.18 -36.18 -19.33
CA MET A 642 -45.11 -36.83 -20.27
C MET A 642 -45.39 -35.99 -21.54
N ARG A 643 -45.28 -34.66 -21.45
CA ARG A 643 -45.43 -33.73 -22.60
C ARG A 643 -44.14 -33.46 -23.37
N THR A 644 -43.02 -34.08 -22.99
CA THR A 644 -41.73 -33.91 -23.65
C THR A 644 -41.51 -35.03 -24.66
N SER A 645 -41.65 -34.73 -25.95
CA SER A 645 -41.22 -35.62 -27.04
C SER A 645 -39.80 -35.29 -27.51
N LEU A 646 -39.07 -36.31 -27.94
CA LEU A 646 -37.64 -36.31 -28.27
C LEU A 646 -37.45 -36.36 -29.78
N SER A 647 -36.77 -35.38 -30.38
CA SER A 647 -36.47 -35.45 -31.83
C SER A 647 -35.28 -36.38 -32.12
N LYS A 648 -35.20 -36.93 -33.34
CA LYS A 648 -34.10 -37.82 -33.76
C LYS A 648 -32.69 -37.26 -33.48
N GLY A 649 -32.49 -35.95 -33.65
CA GLY A 649 -31.19 -35.32 -33.35
C GLY A 649 -30.87 -35.24 -31.85
N GLU A 650 -31.89 -35.14 -31.00
CA GLU A 650 -31.75 -35.17 -29.53
C GLU A 650 -31.55 -36.62 -29.04
N PHE A 651 -32.26 -37.59 -29.61
CA PHE A 651 -32.04 -39.04 -29.38
C PHE A 651 -30.62 -39.46 -29.75
N ALA A 652 -30.14 -39.06 -30.93
CA ALA A 652 -28.75 -39.29 -31.35
C ALA A 652 -27.75 -38.69 -30.35
N SER A 653 -28.00 -37.46 -29.92
CA SER A 653 -27.13 -36.75 -28.96
C SER A 653 -27.09 -37.44 -27.59
N ALA A 654 -28.20 -38.02 -27.14
CA ALA A 654 -28.29 -38.81 -25.91
C ALA A 654 -27.50 -40.12 -25.99
N LEU A 655 -27.50 -40.77 -27.17
CA LEU A 655 -26.66 -41.94 -27.47
C LEU A 655 -25.18 -41.58 -27.74
N GLY A 656 -24.80 -40.30 -27.72
CA GLY A 656 -23.45 -39.83 -28.08
C GLY A 656 -23.10 -39.94 -29.57
N MET A 657 -24.11 -40.16 -30.43
CA MET A 657 -23.99 -40.43 -31.86
C MET A 657 -24.39 -39.23 -32.73
N LYS A 658 -24.04 -39.27 -34.02
CA LYS A 658 -24.55 -38.30 -35.00
C LYS A 658 -25.98 -38.65 -35.42
N GLY A 659 -26.84 -37.66 -35.70
CA GLY A 659 -28.24 -37.87 -36.10
C GLY A 659 -28.46 -38.43 -37.51
N ASP A 660 -27.42 -38.46 -38.32
CA ASP A 660 -27.35 -39.05 -39.66
C ASP A 660 -26.80 -40.49 -39.68
N ALA A 661 -26.27 -41.01 -38.56
CA ALA A 661 -25.73 -42.36 -38.47
C ALA A 661 -26.80 -43.44 -38.76
N VAL A 662 -26.42 -44.49 -39.49
CA VAL A 662 -27.34 -45.56 -39.94
C VAL A 662 -28.02 -46.26 -38.76
N PHE A 663 -27.24 -46.67 -37.75
CA PHE A 663 -27.77 -47.27 -36.51
C PHE A 663 -28.82 -46.39 -35.83
N VAL A 664 -28.55 -45.07 -35.69
CA VAL A 664 -29.52 -44.12 -35.13
C VAL A 664 -30.76 -44.00 -35.99
N LYS A 665 -30.64 -44.05 -37.32
CA LYS A 665 -31.80 -44.06 -38.23
C LYS A 665 -32.66 -45.31 -38.02
N LYS A 666 -32.06 -46.51 -38.00
CA LYS A 666 -32.81 -47.76 -37.85
C LYS A 666 -33.44 -47.88 -36.47
N MET A 667 -32.66 -47.68 -35.40
CA MET A 667 -33.16 -47.70 -34.01
C MET A 667 -34.29 -46.68 -33.79
N PHE A 668 -34.13 -45.44 -34.27
CA PHE A 668 -35.18 -44.42 -34.14
C PHE A 668 -36.49 -44.85 -34.80
N ASN A 669 -36.43 -45.42 -36.01
CA ASN A 669 -37.60 -45.92 -36.76
C ASN A 669 -38.28 -47.18 -36.17
N ILE A 670 -37.73 -47.76 -35.09
CA ILE A 670 -38.32 -48.89 -34.37
C ILE A 670 -38.93 -48.43 -33.03
N VAL A 671 -38.36 -47.37 -32.44
CA VAL A 671 -38.86 -46.75 -31.20
C VAL A 671 -40.02 -45.79 -31.49
N ASP A 672 -39.96 -45.05 -32.59
CA ASP A 672 -41.05 -44.24 -33.16
C ASP A 672 -42.16 -45.21 -33.68
N LYS A 673 -43.17 -45.48 -32.84
CA LYS A 673 -44.25 -46.45 -33.10
C LYS A 673 -45.44 -45.81 -33.82
N ASP A 674 -45.72 -44.53 -33.55
CA ASP A 674 -46.83 -43.81 -34.16
C ASP A 674 -46.46 -43.11 -35.48
N GLY A 675 -45.17 -42.90 -35.75
CA GLY A 675 -44.64 -42.33 -36.97
C GLY A 675 -44.59 -40.79 -37.00
N ASP A 676 -44.76 -40.09 -35.87
CA ASP A 676 -44.75 -38.60 -35.84
C ASP A 676 -43.38 -37.97 -36.15
N GLY A 677 -42.30 -38.77 -36.19
CA GLY A 677 -40.93 -38.32 -36.41
C GLY A 677 -40.23 -37.86 -35.13
N ARG A 678 -40.74 -38.25 -33.96
CA ARG A 678 -40.22 -38.05 -32.60
C ARG A 678 -40.34 -39.37 -31.83
N ILE A 679 -39.96 -39.32 -30.57
CA ILE A 679 -40.16 -40.41 -29.62
C ILE A 679 -40.84 -39.79 -28.38
N SER A 680 -42.00 -40.30 -28.00
CA SER A 680 -42.69 -39.93 -26.75
C SER A 680 -41.99 -40.50 -25.52
N PHE A 681 -42.39 -40.04 -24.32
CA PHE A 681 -41.89 -40.63 -23.08
C PHE A 681 -42.25 -42.12 -22.95
N GLN A 682 -43.43 -42.52 -23.43
CA GLN A 682 -43.89 -43.91 -23.32
C GLN A 682 -43.12 -44.83 -24.26
N GLU A 683 -42.91 -44.44 -25.52
CA GLU A 683 -42.15 -45.24 -26.48
C GLU A 683 -40.68 -45.43 -26.07
N PHE A 684 -40.06 -44.36 -25.53
CA PHE A 684 -38.73 -44.46 -24.95
C PHE A 684 -38.70 -45.39 -23.74
N LEU A 685 -39.68 -45.26 -22.84
CA LEU A 685 -39.79 -46.09 -21.64
C LEU A 685 -40.02 -47.56 -21.97
N ASP A 686 -40.98 -47.87 -22.85
CA ASP A 686 -41.26 -49.22 -23.37
C ASP A 686 -39.96 -49.86 -23.90
N THR A 687 -39.22 -49.12 -24.71
CA THR A 687 -37.97 -49.59 -25.34
C THR A 687 -36.90 -49.91 -24.29
N VAL A 688 -36.67 -49.01 -23.33
CA VAL A 688 -35.65 -49.22 -22.29
C VAL A 688 -36.07 -50.33 -21.32
N VAL A 689 -37.36 -50.50 -21.03
CA VAL A 689 -37.91 -51.62 -20.27
C VAL A 689 -37.73 -52.94 -21.02
N LEU A 690 -37.95 -52.97 -22.33
CA LEU A 690 -37.80 -54.17 -23.16
C LEU A 690 -36.33 -54.60 -23.28
N PHE A 691 -35.39 -53.67 -23.53
CA PHE A 691 -33.96 -53.96 -23.55
C PHE A 691 -33.38 -54.37 -22.18
N SER A 692 -33.94 -53.88 -21.07
CA SER A 692 -33.51 -54.29 -19.73
C SER A 692 -34.16 -55.60 -19.26
N ARG A 693 -35.50 -55.63 -19.14
CA ARG A 693 -36.28 -56.70 -18.50
C ARG A 693 -36.95 -57.69 -19.45
N GLY A 694 -36.98 -57.42 -20.76
CA GLY A 694 -37.57 -58.33 -21.76
C GLY A 694 -36.84 -59.67 -21.85
N ALA A 695 -37.46 -60.66 -22.50
CA ALA A 695 -36.82 -61.95 -22.75
C ALA A 695 -35.70 -61.81 -23.79
N THR A 696 -34.77 -62.78 -23.82
CA THR A 696 -33.69 -62.81 -24.83
C THR A 696 -34.25 -62.83 -26.25
N GLU A 697 -35.39 -63.50 -26.47
CA GLU A 697 -36.08 -63.55 -27.76
C GLU A 697 -36.59 -62.17 -28.20
N ASP A 698 -37.20 -61.38 -27.30
CA ASP A 698 -37.67 -60.02 -27.60
C ASP A 698 -36.51 -59.11 -28.03
N LYS A 699 -35.38 -59.19 -27.31
CA LYS A 699 -34.18 -58.39 -27.59
C LYS A 699 -33.55 -58.78 -28.91
N LEU A 700 -33.54 -60.07 -29.24
CA LEU A 700 -33.08 -60.57 -30.54
C LEU A 700 -34.01 -60.13 -31.67
N ARG A 701 -35.34 -60.11 -31.45
CA ARG A 701 -36.30 -59.61 -32.45
C ARG A 701 -36.07 -58.13 -32.79
N ILE A 702 -35.86 -57.25 -31.80
CA ILE A 702 -35.56 -55.83 -32.08
C ILE A 702 -34.27 -55.68 -32.90
N ILE A 703 -33.25 -56.50 -32.62
CA ILE A 703 -31.98 -56.47 -33.38
C ILE A 703 -32.20 -57.02 -34.80
N PHE A 704 -33.07 -58.01 -34.97
CA PHE A 704 -33.47 -58.55 -36.27
C PHE A 704 -34.24 -57.51 -37.10
N ASP A 705 -35.26 -56.88 -36.51
CA ASP A 705 -36.06 -55.79 -37.10
C ASP A 705 -35.24 -54.51 -37.38
N MET A 706 -34.02 -54.42 -36.83
CA MET A 706 -33.02 -53.38 -37.11
C MET A 706 -32.02 -53.79 -38.21
N CYS A 707 -31.95 -55.07 -38.58
CA CYS A 707 -31.22 -55.52 -39.76
C CYS A 707 -32.12 -55.44 -41.00
N ASP A 708 -33.27 -56.11 -40.90
CA ASP A 708 -34.32 -56.29 -41.91
C ASP A 708 -34.95 -54.94 -42.32
N ASN A 709 -34.51 -54.43 -43.47
CA ASN A 709 -34.90 -53.11 -43.99
C ASN A 709 -36.24 -53.14 -44.74
N ASP A 710 -36.60 -54.27 -45.37
CA ASP A 710 -37.81 -54.42 -46.17
C ASP A 710 -38.95 -55.14 -45.43
N ARG A 711 -38.66 -55.69 -44.24
CA ARG A 711 -39.54 -56.45 -43.34
C ARG A 711 -39.98 -57.79 -43.93
N ASN A 712 -39.10 -58.45 -44.68
CA ASN A 712 -39.37 -59.74 -45.31
C ASN A 712 -39.23 -60.94 -44.35
N GLY A 713 -38.62 -60.78 -43.17
CA GLY A 713 -38.42 -61.82 -42.17
C GLY A 713 -37.14 -62.66 -42.34
N VAL A 714 -36.20 -62.27 -43.22
CA VAL A 714 -34.90 -62.91 -43.48
C VAL A 714 -33.81 -61.88 -43.82
N ILE A 715 -32.83 -61.71 -42.92
CA ILE A 715 -31.72 -60.77 -43.11
C ILE A 715 -30.82 -61.20 -44.27
N ASP A 716 -30.64 -60.32 -45.26
CA ASP A 716 -29.80 -60.56 -46.43
C ASP A 716 -28.31 -60.20 -46.20
N LYS A 717 -27.44 -60.59 -47.14
CA LYS A 717 -25.97 -60.35 -47.04
C LYS A 717 -25.60 -58.87 -47.11
N GLY A 718 -26.35 -58.06 -47.86
CA GLY A 718 -26.20 -56.62 -47.94
C GLY A 718 -26.65 -55.92 -46.66
N GLU A 719 -27.78 -56.32 -46.08
CA GLU A 719 -28.31 -55.80 -44.82
C GLU A 719 -27.41 -56.12 -43.64
N LEU A 720 -26.93 -57.36 -43.55
CA LEU A 720 -25.96 -57.77 -42.54
C LEU A 720 -24.65 -56.98 -42.67
N SER A 721 -24.20 -56.71 -43.91
CA SER A 721 -23.03 -55.87 -44.18
C SER A 721 -23.28 -54.40 -43.80
N GLU A 722 -24.49 -53.86 -44.07
CA GLU A 722 -24.87 -52.50 -43.68
C GLU A 722 -24.88 -52.35 -42.14
N MET A 723 -25.49 -53.30 -41.42
CA MET A 723 -25.45 -53.29 -39.95
C MET A 723 -24.01 -53.37 -39.45
N LEU A 724 -23.21 -54.35 -39.91
CA LEU A 724 -21.83 -54.53 -39.45
C LEU A 724 -20.97 -53.28 -39.74
N ARG A 725 -21.10 -52.66 -40.91
CA ARG A 725 -20.46 -51.37 -41.22
C ARG A 725 -20.91 -50.27 -40.25
N SER A 726 -22.19 -50.20 -39.91
CA SER A 726 -22.70 -49.21 -38.95
C SER A 726 -22.20 -49.43 -37.51
N LEU A 727 -22.00 -50.69 -37.10
CA LEU A 727 -21.43 -51.04 -35.79
C LEU A 727 -19.92 -50.75 -35.74
N VAL A 728 -19.19 -50.96 -36.84
CA VAL A 728 -17.78 -50.58 -36.95
C VAL A 728 -17.60 -49.05 -36.93
N GLU A 729 -18.53 -48.27 -37.52
CA GLU A 729 -18.49 -46.80 -37.43
C GLU A 729 -18.65 -46.29 -35.98
N ILE A 730 -19.38 -47.02 -35.12
CA ILE A 730 -19.49 -46.72 -33.67
C ILE A 730 -18.15 -46.94 -32.96
N ALA A 731 -17.40 -47.98 -33.32
CA ALA A 731 -16.15 -48.36 -32.67
C ALA A 731 -14.96 -47.39 -32.92
N ARG A 732 -15.09 -46.44 -33.85
CA ARG A 732 -14.07 -45.42 -34.20
C ARG A 732 -12.70 -45.99 -34.62
N THR A 733 -12.63 -47.21 -35.17
CA THR A 733 -11.38 -47.81 -35.64
C THR A 733 -10.90 -47.15 -36.93
N THR A 734 -9.74 -46.46 -36.87
CA THR A 734 -9.22 -45.62 -37.96
C THR A 734 -8.45 -46.41 -39.04
N SER A 735 -8.99 -47.55 -39.49
CA SER A 735 -8.49 -48.24 -40.69
C SER A 735 -9.61 -49.00 -41.39
N LEU A 736 -9.94 -48.59 -42.62
CA LEU A 736 -10.77 -49.35 -43.55
C LEU A 736 -9.91 -49.74 -44.75
N ARG A 737 -9.42 -50.99 -44.76
CA ARG A 737 -8.91 -51.68 -45.94
C ARG A 737 -9.42 -53.11 -45.95
N ASP A 738 -10.02 -53.48 -47.08
CA ASP A 738 -10.53 -54.79 -47.49
C ASP A 738 -11.55 -55.49 -46.57
N GLU A 739 -12.81 -55.54 -47.04
CA GLU A 739 -13.87 -56.40 -46.49
C GLU A 739 -13.47 -57.88 -46.46
N HIS A 740 -12.57 -58.29 -47.36
CA HIS A 740 -12.01 -59.64 -47.42
C HIS A 740 -11.00 -59.95 -46.29
N LEU A 741 -10.40 -58.95 -45.64
CA LEU A 741 -9.60 -59.17 -44.43
C LEU A 741 -10.51 -59.32 -43.20
N MET A 742 -11.52 -58.46 -43.06
CA MET A 742 -12.48 -58.51 -41.94
C MET A 742 -13.13 -59.89 -41.80
N MET A 743 -13.59 -60.49 -42.90
CA MET A 743 -14.16 -61.85 -42.94
C MET A 743 -13.15 -63.00 -42.72
N LYS A 744 -11.85 -62.69 -42.63
CA LYS A 744 -10.76 -63.68 -42.54
C LYS A 744 -10.01 -63.62 -41.21
N GLU A 745 -9.76 -62.42 -40.67
CA GLU A 745 -9.16 -62.24 -39.34
C GLU A 745 -10.19 -62.52 -38.23
N TYR A 746 -11.36 -61.87 -38.28
CA TYR A 746 -12.42 -62.04 -37.27
C TYR A 746 -13.22 -63.34 -37.39
N LYS A 747 -12.83 -64.25 -38.29
CA LYS A 747 -13.55 -65.50 -38.55
C LYS A 747 -13.68 -66.39 -37.31
N GLY A 748 -12.70 -66.35 -36.41
CA GLY A 748 -12.78 -67.03 -35.11
C GLY A 748 -13.76 -66.38 -34.14
N GLU A 749 -13.84 -65.04 -34.13
CA GLU A 749 -14.78 -64.30 -33.27
C GLU A 749 -16.23 -64.44 -33.75
N PHE A 750 -16.48 -64.48 -35.07
CA PHE A 750 -17.82 -64.77 -35.60
C PHE A 750 -18.32 -66.18 -35.24
N VAL A 751 -17.42 -67.18 -35.23
CA VAL A 751 -17.74 -68.53 -34.73
C VAL A 751 -18.01 -68.52 -33.23
N ALA A 752 -17.24 -67.76 -32.43
CA ALA A 752 -17.49 -67.58 -30.99
C ALA A 752 -18.79 -66.79 -30.67
N ILE A 753 -19.36 -66.10 -31.65
CA ILE A 753 -20.67 -65.43 -31.58
C ILE A 753 -21.81 -66.34 -32.10
N GLY A 754 -21.49 -67.53 -32.61
CA GLY A 754 -22.46 -68.54 -33.07
C GLY A 754 -22.86 -68.44 -34.55
N LEU A 755 -22.12 -67.68 -35.37
CA LEU A 755 -22.39 -67.51 -36.80
C LEU A 755 -21.44 -68.35 -37.66
N ASP A 756 -21.77 -69.64 -37.88
CA ASP A 756 -21.23 -70.41 -39.00
C ASP A 756 -22.20 -70.39 -40.19
N CYS A 757 -21.69 -70.12 -41.39
CA CYS A 757 -22.46 -69.98 -42.62
C CYS A 757 -22.77 -71.33 -43.30
N LYS A 758 -23.01 -72.38 -42.52
CA LYS A 758 -23.46 -73.71 -42.97
C LYS A 758 -24.57 -74.21 -42.06
N GLY A 759 -25.81 -74.20 -42.57
CA GLY A 759 -26.98 -74.52 -41.77
C GLY A 759 -27.05 -75.96 -41.29
N ALA A 760 -26.97 -76.16 -39.98
CA ALA A 760 -27.45 -77.35 -39.27
C ALA A 760 -27.87 -76.97 -37.83
N LYS A 761 -28.77 -77.77 -37.24
CA LYS A 761 -29.28 -77.57 -35.88
C LYS A 761 -28.19 -77.85 -34.84
N GLN A 762 -27.98 -76.98 -33.84
CA GLN A 762 -28.16 -77.31 -32.42
C GLN A 762 -27.81 -76.16 -31.43
N ASN A 763 -28.58 -76.14 -30.33
CA ASN A 763 -28.27 -75.69 -28.96
C ASN A 763 -27.33 -74.48 -28.76
N PHE A 764 -27.94 -73.29 -28.71
CA PHE A 764 -27.31 -72.01 -28.37
C PHE A 764 -27.10 -71.87 -26.83
N LEU A 765 -26.10 -72.57 -26.27
CA LEU A 765 -25.80 -72.56 -24.82
C LEU A 765 -24.29 -72.43 -24.51
N ASP A 766 -23.75 -71.23 -24.70
CA ASP A 766 -22.73 -70.67 -23.79
C ASP A 766 -22.91 -69.14 -23.73
N THR A 767 -23.80 -68.71 -22.84
CA THR A 767 -24.25 -67.31 -22.75
C THR A 767 -23.34 -66.44 -21.86
N SER A 768 -22.07 -66.82 -21.66
CA SER A 768 -21.17 -66.19 -20.69
C SER A 768 -20.63 -64.81 -21.10
N THR A 769 -20.24 -64.63 -22.36
CA THR A 769 -19.44 -63.46 -22.81
C THR A 769 -20.25 -62.27 -23.30
N ASN A 770 -21.30 -62.49 -24.10
CA ASN A 770 -22.14 -61.40 -24.63
C ASN A 770 -23.15 -60.88 -23.60
N VAL A 771 -23.59 -61.72 -22.65
CA VAL A 771 -24.39 -61.26 -21.50
C VAL A 771 -23.62 -60.21 -20.71
N ALA A 772 -22.31 -60.40 -20.47
CA ALA A 772 -21.46 -59.48 -19.72
C ALA A 772 -21.42 -58.03 -20.26
N ARG A 773 -21.77 -57.80 -21.55
CA ARG A 773 -21.89 -56.44 -22.10
C ARG A 773 -23.30 -55.84 -21.93
N MET A 774 -24.37 -56.63 -21.93
CA MET A 774 -25.72 -56.12 -21.61
C MET A 774 -25.95 -56.02 -20.10
N THR A 775 -25.39 -56.91 -19.28
CA THR A 775 -25.37 -56.77 -17.81
C THR A 775 -24.41 -55.68 -17.35
N SER A 776 -23.65 -55.02 -18.23
CA SER A 776 -22.97 -53.77 -17.86
C SER A 776 -23.94 -52.61 -17.53
N PHE A 777 -25.22 -52.72 -17.93
CA PHE A 777 -26.31 -51.87 -17.43
C PHE A 777 -26.88 -52.34 -16.08
N GLN A 778 -26.58 -53.56 -15.65
CA GLN A 778 -26.73 -54.05 -14.28
C GLN A 778 -25.39 -53.93 -13.53
N LEU A 779 -24.95 -52.68 -13.33
CA LEU A 779 -24.33 -52.39 -12.04
C LEU A 779 -25.41 -52.65 -10.99
N GLU A 780 -25.28 -53.71 -10.19
CA GLU A 780 -26.02 -53.78 -8.94
C GLU A 780 -25.65 -52.54 -8.11
N PRO A 781 -26.60 -51.64 -7.79
CA PRO A 781 -26.29 -50.52 -6.94
C PRO A 781 -26.02 -51.06 -5.54
N SER A 782 -24.78 -50.94 -5.07
CA SER A 782 -24.39 -51.34 -3.72
C SER A 782 -25.32 -50.67 -2.70
N MET A 783 -26.19 -51.46 -2.06
CA MET A 783 -27.41 -50.98 -1.38
C MET A 783 -27.18 -50.06 -0.15
N GLU A 784 -25.93 -49.79 0.23
CA GLU A 784 -25.53 -48.99 1.40
C GLU A 784 -25.72 -47.47 1.27
N GLN A 785 -26.09 -46.95 0.09
CA GLN A 785 -26.11 -45.49 -0.14
C GLN A 785 -27.44 -44.79 0.19
N GLN A 786 -28.50 -45.53 0.53
CA GLN A 786 -29.87 -44.98 0.59
C GLN A 786 -30.18 -44.05 1.79
N THR A 787 -29.44 -44.16 2.91
CA THR A 787 -29.73 -43.40 4.16
C THR A 787 -28.53 -42.64 4.72
N ARG A 788 -27.51 -42.36 3.89
CA ARG A 788 -26.35 -41.54 4.30
C ARG A 788 -26.79 -40.09 4.60
N HIS A 789 -26.59 -39.67 5.85
CA HIS A 789 -26.87 -38.31 6.34
C HIS A 789 -26.22 -37.23 5.44
N TRP A 790 -26.76 -36.01 5.39
CA TRP A 790 -26.22 -34.92 4.54
C TRP A 790 -24.71 -34.70 4.73
N PHE A 791 -24.20 -34.88 5.95
CA PHE A 791 -22.77 -34.83 6.26
C PHE A 791 -21.96 -35.93 5.55
N LEU A 792 -22.48 -37.17 5.47
CA LEU A 792 -21.84 -38.28 4.77
C LEU A 792 -21.89 -38.07 3.25
N LEU A 793 -22.97 -37.54 2.69
CA LEU A 793 -23.01 -37.13 1.27
C LEU A 793 -22.02 -35.99 0.96
N LYS A 794 -21.83 -35.06 1.90
CA LYS A 794 -20.76 -34.05 1.83
C LYS A 794 -19.36 -34.64 1.96
N TRP A 795 -19.20 -35.68 2.77
CA TRP A 795 -17.95 -36.40 2.98
C TRP A 795 -17.57 -37.22 1.73
N ASP A 796 -18.49 -38.01 1.18
CA ASP A 796 -18.30 -38.80 -0.04
C ASP A 796 -17.98 -37.91 -1.26
N TYR A 797 -18.58 -36.71 -1.34
CA TYR A 797 -18.18 -35.68 -2.33
C TYR A 797 -16.78 -35.13 -2.06
N LEU A 798 -16.42 -34.90 -0.80
CA LEU A 798 -15.09 -34.43 -0.42
C LEU A 798 -14.02 -35.48 -0.69
N THR A 799 -14.24 -36.76 -0.36
CA THR A 799 -13.28 -37.83 -0.64
C THR A 799 -13.11 -38.06 -2.14
N THR A 800 -14.20 -38.08 -2.92
CA THR A 800 -14.11 -38.12 -4.39
C THR A 800 -13.31 -36.93 -4.94
N PHE A 801 -13.58 -35.71 -4.48
CA PHE A 801 -12.81 -34.53 -4.90
C PHE A 801 -11.33 -34.62 -4.50
N LEU A 802 -11.04 -35.04 -3.27
CA LEU A 802 -9.69 -35.26 -2.75
C LEU A 802 -8.96 -36.34 -3.53
N GLU A 803 -9.65 -37.38 -4.00
CA GLU A 803 -9.07 -38.51 -4.75
C GLU A 803 -8.82 -38.15 -6.21
N GLU A 804 -9.82 -37.61 -6.94
CA GLU A 804 -9.65 -37.07 -8.29
C GLU A 804 -8.50 -36.06 -8.37
N ASN A 805 -8.38 -35.21 -7.34
CA ASN A 805 -7.38 -34.16 -7.29
C ASN A 805 -6.19 -34.52 -6.41
N ARG A 806 -5.99 -35.78 -5.98
CA ARG A 806 -4.96 -36.13 -4.99
C ARG A 806 -3.56 -35.68 -5.38
N GLN A 807 -3.23 -35.80 -6.67
CA GLN A 807 -1.95 -35.37 -7.22
C GLN A 807 -1.86 -33.84 -7.36
N ASN A 808 -2.95 -33.16 -7.75
CA ASN A 808 -3.03 -31.70 -7.79
C ASN A 808 -2.86 -31.10 -6.38
N ILE A 809 -3.55 -31.68 -5.39
CA ILE A 809 -3.52 -31.29 -3.98
C ILE A 809 -2.15 -31.58 -3.37
N PHE A 810 -1.54 -32.72 -3.69
CA PHE A 810 -0.17 -33.03 -3.26
C PHE A 810 0.84 -32.00 -3.78
N TYR A 811 0.84 -31.67 -5.07
CA TYR A 811 1.75 -30.64 -5.60
C TYR A 811 1.43 -29.24 -5.07
N LEU A 812 0.15 -28.91 -4.86
CA LEU A 812 -0.28 -27.65 -4.23
C LEU A 812 0.20 -27.55 -2.77
N PHE A 813 0.09 -28.65 -2.02
CA PHE A 813 0.53 -28.76 -0.63
C PHE A 813 2.06 -28.70 -0.53
N VAL A 814 2.80 -29.47 -1.34
CA VAL A 814 4.27 -29.39 -1.41
C VAL A 814 4.71 -27.98 -1.77
N PHE A 815 4.08 -27.32 -2.75
CA PHE A 815 4.40 -25.93 -3.07
C PHE A 815 4.14 -24.99 -1.87
N TYR A 816 2.97 -25.06 -1.24
CA TYR A 816 2.65 -24.18 -0.12
C TYR A 816 3.48 -24.48 1.13
N VAL A 817 3.84 -25.73 1.40
CA VAL A 817 4.76 -26.11 2.49
C VAL A 817 6.16 -25.60 2.23
N VAL A 818 6.69 -25.72 0.99
CA VAL A 818 7.99 -25.12 0.62
C VAL A 818 7.93 -23.59 0.70
N THR A 819 6.84 -22.97 0.23
CA THR A 819 6.66 -21.50 0.26
C THR A 819 6.51 -20.95 1.67
N ILE A 820 5.67 -21.57 2.50
CA ILE A 820 5.46 -21.18 3.90
C ILE A 820 6.71 -21.53 4.70
N GLY A 821 7.40 -22.64 4.41
CA GLY A 821 8.69 -22.99 5.00
C GLY A 821 9.76 -21.93 4.70
N LEU A 822 9.92 -21.52 3.44
CA LEU A 822 10.84 -20.43 3.05
C LEU A 822 10.41 -19.08 3.62
N PHE A 823 9.11 -18.79 3.68
CA PHE A 823 8.58 -17.56 4.29
C PHE A 823 8.89 -17.54 5.80
N VAL A 824 8.58 -18.61 6.53
CA VAL A 824 8.75 -18.73 7.99
C VAL A 824 10.23 -18.83 8.37
N GLU A 825 11.07 -19.54 7.62
CA GLU A 825 12.52 -19.57 7.83
C GLU A 825 13.12 -18.16 7.67
N ARG A 826 12.73 -17.41 6.62
CA ARG A 826 13.18 -16.02 6.45
C ARG A 826 12.58 -15.09 7.50
N PHE A 827 11.29 -15.23 7.83
CA PHE A 827 10.61 -14.41 8.83
C PHE A 827 11.24 -14.60 10.20
N ALA A 828 11.49 -15.84 10.63
CA ALA A 828 12.15 -16.14 11.90
C ALA A 828 13.63 -15.73 11.90
N HIS A 829 14.36 -15.98 10.81
CA HIS A 829 15.76 -15.56 10.69
C HIS A 829 15.90 -14.04 10.82
N TYR A 830 15.05 -13.24 10.16
CA TYR A 830 15.12 -11.78 10.23
C TYR A 830 14.41 -11.17 11.46
N SER A 831 13.49 -11.87 12.12
CA SER A 831 12.80 -11.37 13.33
C SER A 831 13.52 -11.72 14.64
N PHE A 832 14.31 -12.80 14.66
CA PHE A 832 14.98 -13.33 15.84
C PHE A 832 16.49 -13.58 15.63
N MET A 833 16.91 -14.31 14.59
CA MET A 833 18.33 -14.71 14.43
C MET A 833 19.28 -13.57 13.96
N SER A 834 18.74 -12.45 13.49
CA SER A 834 19.50 -11.32 12.92
C SER A 834 19.61 -10.11 13.87
N GLU A 835 19.44 -10.34 15.17
CA GLU A 835 19.35 -9.32 16.22
C GLU A 835 20.61 -8.43 16.30
N HIS A 836 21.79 -9.02 16.07
CA HIS A 836 23.13 -8.40 16.09
C HIS A 836 23.41 -7.37 14.96
N LEU A 837 22.37 -6.81 14.33
CA LEU A 837 22.45 -5.87 13.20
C LEU A 837 21.46 -4.69 13.30
N ASP A 838 20.75 -4.51 14.43
CA ASP A 838 19.81 -3.42 14.74
C ASP A 838 18.65 -3.13 13.74
N LEU A 839 18.56 -3.90 12.66
CA LEU A 839 17.55 -3.80 11.58
C LEU A 839 16.11 -3.67 12.09
N ARG A 840 15.78 -4.30 13.24
CA ARG A 840 14.44 -4.29 13.84
C ARG A 840 14.08 -2.94 14.47
N HIS A 841 15.01 -2.27 15.16
CA HIS A 841 14.78 -0.94 15.73
C HIS A 841 14.64 0.15 14.65
N ILE A 842 15.25 -0.06 13.49
CA ILE A 842 15.28 0.90 12.39
C ILE A 842 14.08 0.70 11.44
N MET A 843 13.62 -0.54 11.20
CA MET A 843 12.68 -0.86 10.10
C MET A 843 11.46 -1.72 10.48
N GLY A 844 11.34 -2.18 11.74
CA GLY A 844 10.16 -2.90 12.23
C GLY A 844 9.79 -4.18 11.46
N VAL A 845 8.49 -4.49 11.42
CA VAL A 845 7.96 -5.74 10.82
C VAL A 845 8.10 -5.78 9.29
N GLY A 846 8.36 -4.62 8.64
CA GLY A 846 8.40 -4.48 7.20
C GLY A 846 9.42 -5.39 6.50
N ILE A 847 10.62 -5.57 7.07
CA ILE A 847 11.68 -6.41 6.50
C ILE A 847 11.32 -7.90 6.44
N ALA A 848 10.73 -8.44 7.52
CA ALA A 848 10.40 -9.87 7.60
C ALA A 848 9.33 -10.22 6.55
N ILE A 849 8.34 -9.32 6.37
CA ILE A 849 7.32 -9.40 5.34
C ILE A 849 7.93 -9.27 3.93
N THR A 850 8.74 -8.24 3.66
CA THR A 850 9.25 -8.00 2.30
C THR A 850 10.22 -9.08 1.81
N ARG A 851 11.04 -9.65 2.70
CA ARG A 851 12.00 -10.72 2.33
C ARG A 851 11.40 -12.13 2.32
N GLY A 852 10.40 -12.43 3.14
CA GLY A 852 9.63 -13.69 2.99
C GLY A 852 8.81 -13.74 1.70
N SER A 853 8.28 -12.59 1.27
CA SER A 853 7.41 -12.45 0.08
C SER A 853 8.09 -12.74 -1.28
N ALA A 854 9.43 -12.73 -1.35
CA ALA A 854 10.16 -12.71 -2.62
C ALA A 854 10.50 -14.10 -3.21
N ALA A 855 10.10 -15.20 -2.55
CA ALA A 855 10.67 -16.54 -2.77
C ALA A 855 9.79 -17.57 -3.52
N SER A 856 8.58 -17.22 -3.96
CA SER A 856 7.49 -18.22 -4.12
C SER A 856 6.67 -18.15 -5.44
N LEU A 857 7.14 -18.79 -6.52
CA LEU A 857 6.42 -18.94 -7.80
C LEU A 857 6.72 -20.28 -8.53
N ILE A 858 5.73 -20.96 -9.16
CA ILE A 858 5.68 -21.50 -10.57
C ILE A 858 4.68 -22.67 -10.85
N GLN A 859 3.80 -22.47 -11.86
CA GLN A 859 3.07 -23.41 -12.78
C GLN A 859 1.97 -24.47 -12.43
N PHE A 860 0.82 -24.26 -11.75
CA PHE A 860 0.47 -23.29 -10.73
C PHE A 860 0.38 -21.81 -11.24
N HIS A 861 0.54 -21.56 -12.55
CA HIS A 861 0.93 -20.25 -13.14
C HIS A 861 -0.06 -19.09 -12.94
N LYS A 862 -1.38 -19.31 -12.97
CA LYS A 862 -2.35 -18.24 -12.65
C LYS A 862 -2.44 -17.95 -11.16
N ILE A 863 -2.35 -19.01 -10.34
CA ILE A 863 -2.38 -18.91 -8.88
C ILE A 863 -1.12 -18.15 -8.46
N VAL A 864 0.04 -18.54 -9.01
CA VAL A 864 1.33 -17.84 -8.99
C VAL A 864 1.24 -16.39 -9.39
N ALA A 865 0.59 -16.07 -10.50
CA ALA A 865 0.42 -14.67 -10.89
C ALA A 865 -0.36 -13.90 -9.80
N CYS A 866 -1.44 -14.47 -9.26
CA CYS A 866 -2.21 -13.84 -8.19
C CYS A 866 -1.47 -13.77 -6.84
N THR A 867 -0.76 -14.82 -6.43
CA THR A 867 0.02 -14.85 -5.17
C THR A 867 1.25 -13.97 -5.28
N ALA A 868 1.96 -13.97 -6.40
CA ALA A 868 3.06 -13.04 -6.65
C ALA A 868 2.55 -11.59 -6.74
N LEU A 869 1.40 -11.31 -7.36
CA LEU A 869 0.82 -9.97 -7.32
C LEU A 869 0.50 -9.54 -5.87
N PHE A 870 -0.10 -10.41 -5.06
CA PHE A 870 -0.37 -10.16 -3.64
C PHE A 870 0.93 -9.92 -2.85
N PHE A 871 1.91 -10.81 -2.98
CA PHE A 871 3.20 -10.70 -2.28
C PHE A 871 4.05 -9.54 -2.80
N SER A 872 3.98 -9.17 -4.08
CA SER A 872 4.63 -7.98 -4.64
C SER A 872 3.94 -6.69 -4.21
N LEU A 873 2.61 -6.66 -4.07
CA LEU A 873 1.88 -5.52 -3.46
C LEU A 873 2.27 -5.35 -1.99
N LEU A 874 2.29 -6.45 -1.23
CA LEU A 874 2.70 -6.48 0.17
C LEU A 874 4.17 -6.09 0.35
N HIS A 875 5.05 -6.55 -0.54
CA HIS A 875 6.45 -6.15 -0.61
C HIS A 875 6.60 -4.66 -0.98
N THR A 876 5.81 -4.14 -1.92
CA THR A 876 5.84 -2.70 -2.27
C THR A 876 5.38 -1.83 -1.10
N ALA A 877 4.28 -2.20 -0.43
CA ALA A 877 3.77 -1.50 0.74
C ALA A 877 4.78 -1.56 1.91
N GLY A 878 5.34 -2.74 2.20
CA GLY A 878 6.42 -2.90 3.17
C GLY A 878 7.66 -2.08 2.80
N HIS A 879 8.01 -1.95 1.52
CA HIS A 879 9.09 -1.07 1.09
C HIS A 879 8.78 0.43 1.21
N MET A 880 7.52 0.87 1.09
CA MET A 880 7.15 2.27 1.38
C MET A 880 7.27 2.57 2.89
N VAL A 881 6.80 1.67 3.76
CA VAL A 881 6.97 1.77 5.22
C VAL A 881 8.46 1.77 5.59
N ASN A 882 9.23 0.82 5.03
CA ASN A 882 10.67 0.76 5.21
C ASN A 882 11.35 2.06 4.76
N PHE A 883 11.05 2.60 3.57
CA PHE A 883 11.65 3.85 3.09
C PHE A 883 11.21 5.07 3.88
N TYR A 884 10.00 5.10 4.45
CA TYR A 884 9.58 6.14 5.39
C TYR A 884 10.48 6.14 6.64
N HIS A 885 10.59 5.00 7.34
CA HIS A 885 11.46 4.88 8.52
C HIS A 885 12.94 5.14 8.19
N VAL A 886 13.45 4.59 7.09
CA VAL A 886 14.84 4.79 6.64
C VAL A 886 15.10 6.25 6.23
N SER A 887 14.08 7.04 5.84
CA SER A 887 14.22 8.48 5.62
C SER A 887 14.23 9.30 6.92
N THR A 888 13.48 8.85 7.94
CA THR A 888 13.41 9.52 9.25
C THR A 888 14.53 9.13 10.21
N GLN A 889 15.29 8.08 9.92
CA GLN A 889 16.42 7.65 10.75
C GLN A 889 17.69 8.51 10.55
N PRO A 890 18.60 8.58 11.54
CA PRO A 890 19.89 9.27 11.42
C PRO A 890 20.86 8.54 10.49
N LEU A 891 21.79 9.29 9.89
CA LEU A 891 22.74 8.76 8.91
C LEU A 891 23.71 7.70 9.50
N GLU A 892 23.92 7.69 10.82
CA GLU A 892 24.75 6.71 11.51
C GLU A 892 24.07 5.33 11.57
N ASN A 893 22.79 5.31 11.96
CA ASN A 893 21.94 4.11 11.88
C ASN A 893 21.89 3.56 10.46
N LEU A 894 21.86 4.44 9.44
CA LEU A 894 21.92 4.03 8.02
C LEU A 894 23.26 3.43 7.59
N ARG A 895 24.39 3.86 8.17
CA ARG A 895 25.72 3.25 7.93
C ARG A 895 25.84 1.87 8.58
N CYS A 896 25.21 1.66 9.74
CA CYS A 896 25.10 0.35 10.36
C CYS A 896 24.21 -0.59 9.51
N LEU A 897 23.10 -0.08 8.99
CA LEU A 897 22.12 -0.81 8.17
C LEU A 897 22.71 -1.37 6.86
N THR A 898 23.56 -0.59 6.18
CA THR A 898 24.12 -0.94 4.87
C THR A 898 25.51 -0.32 4.69
N LYS A 899 26.52 -1.17 4.49
CA LYS A 899 27.90 -0.76 4.13
C LYS A 899 28.13 -0.59 2.62
N GLU A 900 27.17 -0.99 1.79
CA GLU A 900 27.29 -0.96 0.32
C GLU A 900 26.90 0.42 -0.24
N VAL A 901 25.85 1.05 0.29
CA VAL A 901 25.44 2.41 -0.13
C VAL A 901 26.30 3.48 0.53
N HIS A 902 27.20 4.07 -0.26
CA HIS A 902 28.12 5.12 0.18
C HIS A 902 27.46 6.51 0.10
N PHE A 903 26.94 6.99 1.22
CA PHE A 903 26.50 8.37 1.36
C PHE A 903 27.70 9.31 1.50
N THR A 904 27.65 10.48 0.84
CA THR A 904 28.49 11.61 1.27
C THR A 904 28.15 11.96 2.71
N SER A 905 29.11 12.54 3.41
CA SER A 905 29.19 12.49 4.88
C SER A 905 27.95 13.00 5.63
N ASP A 906 27.18 13.89 5.00
CA ASP A 906 26.13 14.71 5.59
C ASP A 906 24.80 14.63 4.79
N PHE A 907 24.77 13.87 3.68
CA PHE A 907 23.56 13.72 2.86
C PHE A 907 22.56 12.80 3.56
N ARG A 908 21.51 13.39 4.16
CA ARG A 908 20.36 12.65 4.70
C ARG A 908 19.44 12.23 3.55
N PRO A 909 19.33 10.93 3.22
CA PRO A 909 18.54 10.48 2.08
C PRO A 909 17.04 10.53 2.39
N GLY A 910 16.33 11.53 1.85
CA GLY A 910 14.87 11.63 1.92
C GLY A 910 14.16 10.60 1.03
N ILE A 911 12.84 10.44 1.18
CA ILE A 911 12.12 9.32 0.53
C ILE A 911 12.16 9.38 -1.01
N THR A 912 12.30 10.57 -1.59
CA THR A 912 12.52 10.78 -3.03
C THR A 912 13.86 10.21 -3.51
N TYR A 913 14.92 10.26 -2.70
CA TYR A 913 16.17 9.56 -2.98
C TYR A 913 15.95 8.04 -2.96
N TRP A 914 15.31 7.53 -1.90
CA TRP A 914 15.06 6.10 -1.75
C TRP A 914 14.24 5.50 -2.89
N VAL A 915 13.18 6.20 -3.32
CA VAL A 915 12.28 5.73 -4.39
C VAL A 915 12.84 5.99 -5.81
N PHE A 916 13.49 7.14 -6.06
CA PHE A 916 13.85 7.56 -7.44
C PHE A 916 15.35 7.70 -7.72
N GLN A 917 16.23 7.55 -6.73
CA GLN A 917 17.69 7.67 -6.90
C GLN A 917 18.47 6.42 -6.46
N THR A 918 17.85 5.48 -5.72
CA THR A 918 18.44 4.15 -5.52
C THR A 918 18.05 3.16 -6.62
N VAL A 919 18.97 2.26 -6.98
CA VAL A 919 18.72 1.21 -7.98
C VAL A 919 17.51 0.34 -7.58
N THR A 920 17.38 -0.04 -6.31
CA THR A 920 16.26 -0.84 -5.81
C THR A 920 14.94 -0.08 -5.86
N GLY A 921 14.91 1.21 -5.53
CA GLY A 921 13.72 2.06 -5.67
C GLY A 921 13.25 2.18 -7.12
N VAL A 922 14.14 2.63 -8.01
CA VAL A 922 13.83 2.87 -9.43
C VAL A 922 13.38 1.57 -10.12
N SER A 923 14.11 0.48 -9.92
CA SER A 923 13.71 -0.83 -10.46
C SER A 923 12.40 -1.33 -9.85
N GLY A 924 12.13 -1.08 -8.57
CA GLY A 924 10.86 -1.42 -7.91
C GLY A 924 9.66 -0.68 -8.51
N VAL A 925 9.80 0.63 -8.76
CA VAL A 925 8.76 1.44 -9.43
C VAL A 925 8.52 0.95 -10.87
N LEU A 926 9.59 0.65 -11.61
CA LEU A 926 9.48 0.11 -12.98
C LEU A 926 8.85 -1.29 -13.00
N LEU A 927 9.23 -2.17 -12.08
CA LEU A 927 8.61 -3.49 -11.88
C LEU A 927 7.13 -3.38 -11.58
N PHE A 928 6.74 -2.46 -10.69
CA PHE A 928 5.34 -2.21 -10.35
C PHE A 928 4.53 -1.74 -11.56
N ILE A 929 5.02 -0.77 -12.33
CA ILE A 929 4.39 -0.28 -13.57
C ILE A 929 4.24 -1.42 -14.60
N ILE A 930 5.32 -2.18 -14.84
CA ILE A 930 5.32 -3.29 -15.81
C ILE A 930 4.37 -4.41 -15.37
N MET A 931 4.33 -4.74 -14.07
CA MET A 931 3.38 -5.68 -13.50
C MET A 931 1.93 -5.21 -13.70
N CYS A 932 1.60 -3.95 -13.36
CA CYS A 932 0.28 -3.40 -13.62
C CYS A 932 -0.14 -3.53 -15.09
N ILE A 933 0.75 -3.21 -16.04
CA ILE A 933 0.52 -3.36 -17.48
C ILE A 933 0.26 -4.82 -17.85
N ILE A 934 1.12 -5.75 -17.41
CA ILE A 934 0.99 -7.19 -17.68
C ILE A 934 -0.38 -7.72 -17.19
N PHE A 935 -0.75 -7.46 -15.94
CA PHE A 935 -1.99 -8.00 -15.36
C PHE A 935 -3.24 -7.39 -15.99
N ILE A 936 -3.26 -6.08 -16.23
CA ILE A 936 -4.42 -5.39 -16.82
C ILE A 936 -4.64 -5.85 -18.26
N PHE A 937 -3.59 -6.02 -19.07
CA PHE A 937 -3.75 -6.53 -20.45
C PHE A 937 -3.96 -8.06 -20.53
N ALA A 938 -3.51 -8.82 -19.53
CA ALA A 938 -3.86 -10.24 -19.36
C ALA A 938 -5.31 -10.49 -18.92
N HIS A 939 -5.97 -9.48 -18.32
CA HIS A 939 -7.33 -9.60 -17.81
C HIS A 939 -8.32 -10.15 -18.88
N PRO A 940 -9.17 -11.14 -18.57
CA PRO A 940 -9.96 -11.86 -19.59
C PRO A 940 -10.81 -10.98 -20.50
N THR A 941 -11.32 -9.85 -20.00
CA THR A 941 -12.11 -8.89 -20.79
C THR A 941 -11.29 -8.16 -21.85
N ILE A 942 -10.03 -7.81 -21.54
CA ILE A 942 -9.11 -7.17 -22.49
C ILE A 942 -8.54 -8.23 -23.43
N ARG A 943 -8.05 -9.38 -22.91
CA ARG A 943 -7.53 -10.49 -23.70
C ARG A 943 -8.50 -11.00 -24.78
N LYS A 944 -9.79 -11.14 -24.47
CA LYS A 944 -10.85 -11.54 -25.43
C LYS A 944 -11.15 -10.49 -26.51
N ARG A 945 -10.76 -9.21 -26.33
CA ARG A 945 -11.08 -8.11 -27.24
C ARG A 945 -9.86 -7.60 -28.01
N ALA A 946 -8.70 -7.57 -27.37
CA ALA A 946 -7.47 -6.92 -27.82
C ALA A 946 -6.24 -7.85 -27.82
N TYR A 947 -6.42 -9.10 -28.27
CA TYR A 947 -5.41 -10.17 -28.23
C TYR A 947 -3.97 -9.80 -28.70
N PRO A 948 -3.74 -8.98 -29.75
CA PRO A 948 -2.37 -8.57 -30.12
C PRO A 948 -1.70 -7.64 -29.08
N TRP A 949 -2.48 -6.85 -28.34
CA TRP A 949 -1.98 -6.01 -27.25
C TRP A 949 -1.75 -6.81 -25.97
N PHE A 950 -2.54 -7.88 -25.74
CA PHE A 950 -2.22 -8.86 -24.70
C PHE A 950 -0.80 -9.41 -24.89
N TRP A 951 -0.47 -9.93 -26.08
CA TRP A 951 0.87 -10.48 -26.33
C TRP A 951 2.00 -9.45 -26.15
N ARG A 952 1.84 -8.21 -26.65
CA ARG A 952 2.83 -7.13 -26.47
C ARG A 952 3.02 -6.70 -25.01
N ALA A 953 1.96 -6.68 -24.21
CA ALA A 953 2.07 -6.43 -22.78
C ALA A 953 2.71 -7.63 -22.07
N HIS A 954 2.34 -8.85 -22.44
CA HIS A 954 2.85 -10.07 -21.81
C HIS A 954 4.32 -10.34 -22.16
N SER A 955 4.83 -9.92 -23.33
CA SER A 955 6.25 -9.98 -23.66
C SER A 955 7.15 -9.10 -22.77
N LEU A 956 6.57 -8.17 -22.00
CA LEU A 956 7.31 -7.42 -20.98
C LEU A 956 7.81 -8.30 -19.82
N HIS A 957 7.44 -9.59 -19.74
CA HIS A 957 8.02 -10.52 -18.77
C HIS A 957 9.55 -10.63 -18.90
N VAL A 958 10.13 -10.46 -20.09
CA VAL A 958 11.59 -10.44 -20.29
C VAL A 958 12.21 -9.23 -19.56
N ALA A 959 11.60 -8.05 -19.71
CA ALA A 959 12.01 -6.84 -18.99
C ALA A 959 11.74 -6.96 -17.48
N LEU A 960 10.65 -7.62 -17.07
CA LEU A 960 10.35 -7.92 -15.66
C LEU A 960 11.46 -8.77 -15.04
N TYR A 961 11.84 -9.90 -15.66
CA TYR A 961 12.89 -10.77 -15.11
C TYR A 961 14.28 -10.11 -15.12
N ALA A 962 14.62 -9.33 -16.15
CA ALA A 962 15.83 -8.53 -16.19
C ALA A 962 15.86 -7.49 -15.04
N LEU A 963 14.74 -6.80 -14.80
CA LEU A 963 14.62 -5.85 -13.68
C LEU A 963 14.63 -6.56 -12.32
N CYS A 964 14.05 -7.75 -12.17
CA CYS A 964 14.13 -8.54 -10.93
C CYS A 964 15.57 -8.96 -10.59
N LEU A 965 16.38 -9.29 -11.60
CA LEU A 965 17.82 -9.53 -11.41
C LEU A 965 18.52 -8.25 -10.92
N VAL A 966 18.26 -7.10 -11.56
CA VAL A 966 18.86 -5.80 -11.21
C VAL A 966 18.41 -5.30 -9.83
N HIS A 967 17.14 -5.50 -9.45
CA HIS A 967 16.52 -4.96 -8.24
C HIS A 967 17.25 -5.36 -6.95
N GLY A 968 17.79 -6.59 -6.91
CA GLY A 968 18.58 -7.11 -5.80
C GLY A 968 20.07 -6.77 -5.84
N LEU A 969 20.63 -6.24 -6.95
CA LEU A 969 22.08 -6.02 -7.11
C LEU A 969 22.65 -5.00 -6.12
N ALA A 970 21.84 -4.03 -5.66
CA ALA A 970 22.28 -3.00 -4.73
C ALA A 970 22.55 -3.51 -3.29
N ARG A 971 22.29 -4.79 -3.00
CA ARG A 971 22.63 -5.50 -1.73
C ARG A 971 22.12 -4.86 -0.43
N LEU A 972 21.25 -3.86 -0.53
CA LEU A 972 20.73 -2.97 0.53
C LEU A 972 20.26 -3.63 1.84
N THR A 973 19.85 -4.91 1.79
CA THR A 973 19.44 -5.70 2.96
C THR A 973 20.03 -7.13 2.94
N GLY A 974 21.19 -7.29 2.29
CA GLY A 974 21.88 -8.56 2.06
C GLY A 974 21.81 -9.07 0.62
N ALA A 975 22.73 -9.98 0.29
CA ALA A 975 23.09 -10.41 -1.07
C ALA A 975 21.91 -10.84 -1.99
N PRO A 976 21.98 -10.57 -3.31
CA PRO A 976 20.98 -11.03 -4.26
C PRO A 976 20.96 -12.56 -4.35
N ARG A 977 19.81 -13.16 -4.02
CA ARG A 977 19.58 -14.62 -4.17
C ARG A 977 18.63 -14.95 -5.34
N PHE A 978 17.97 -13.96 -5.96
CA PHE A 978 17.01 -14.20 -7.04
C PHE A 978 17.60 -14.98 -8.22
N TRP A 979 18.86 -14.73 -8.59
CA TRP A 979 19.55 -15.47 -9.65
C TRP A 979 19.63 -16.99 -9.39
N ILE A 980 19.75 -17.42 -8.13
CA ILE A 980 19.82 -18.84 -7.75
C ILE A 980 18.49 -19.53 -8.11
N PHE A 981 17.37 -18.88 -7.80
CA PHE A 981 16.03 -19.37 -8.12
C PHE A 981 15.66 -19.18 -9.60
N PHE A 982 16.30 -18.23 -10.29
CA PHE A 982 16.05 -17.95 -11.71
C PHE A 982 16.82 -18.89 -12.65
N MET A 983 18.10 -19.16 -12.40
CA MET A 983 18.99 -19.83 -13.36
C MET A 983 18.50 -21.21 -13.82
N GLY A 984 18.11 -22.09 -12.89
CA GLY A 984 17.60 -23.43 -13.24
C GLY A 984 16.35 -23.37 -14.13
N PRO A 985 15.25 -22.73 -13.67
CA PRO A 985 14.04 -22.55 -14.47
C PRO A 985 14.26 -21.77 -15.78
N ALA A 986 15.18 -20.79 -15.80
CA ALA A 986 15.50 -20.03 -17.00
C ALA A 986 16.20 -20.89 -18.06
N ILE A 987 17.21 -21.69 -17.66
CA ILE A 987 17.89 -22.64 -18.56
C ILE A 987 16.87 -23.61 -19.16
N ILE A 988 16.03 -24.23 -18.32
CA ILE A 988 14.97 -25.14 -18.76
C ILE A 988 14.02 -24.44 -19.74
N TYR A 989 13.55 -23.24 -19.40
CA TYR A 989 12.67 -22.46 -20.29
C TYR A 989 13.32 -22.09 -21.62
N THR A 990 14.63 -21.82 -21.66
CA THR A 990 15.35 -21.53 -22.92
C THR A 990 15.68 -22.77 -23.75
N LEU A 991 15.67 -23.97 -23.16
CA LEU A 991 15.84 -25.23 -23.88
C LEU A 991 14.51 -25.78 -24.43
N ASP A 992 13.38 -25.36 -23.85
CA ASP A 992 12.00 -25.64 -24.28
C ASP A 992 11.48 -24.66 -25.38
N LYS A 993 12.27 -23.65 -25.77
CA LYS A 993 11.81 -22.45 -26.50
C LYS A 993 12.20 -22.37 -27.98
#